data_AF-A0A257G9I7-F1
#
_entry.id   AF-A0A257G9I7-F1
#
_cell.length_a   1.000
_cell.length_b   1.000
_cell.length_c   1.000
_cell.angle_alpha   90.00
_cell.angle_beta   90.00
_cell.angle_gamma   90.00
#
_symmetry.space_group_name_H-M   'P 1'
#
loop_
_entity.id
_entity.type
_entity.pdbx_description
1 polymer ?
#
loop_
_entity_poly.entity_id
_entity_poly.type
_entity_poly.pdbx_seq_one_letter_code
_entity_poly.pdbx_strand_id
1 'polypeptide(L)'
;MADYIGTAGNNRYTGTAEADTISGEAGADILNGGDGNDYIASAGRQRQFDSGPFGYADVNSVDTGAEKDALIGGAGDDHFFAGYGDSVDGGKFDRYERNSLSLNLMGASSGVVADFTAATVTIGGGTIKNITDLTWVSGSAFGDTITAGDLGFGDVYGMGGNDHLIGGYYTVLLDGGDGADLIELGAGSYGPVLRGGAGNDTINAVGSNGATAYGDAGDDHIEATGPTYGGTGNDKIIAHETSGRGVMLGDEGNDTISVADNFPLTAFGGAGADKLIGNGGEDMLSTDILPDPLPGNVFTGFYDDYAAHRDTVDAGAGNDLIAAGIGDTVEGGAGTDRLRLTLAGAGQGITLALANLIAADGNAFGGGKITGIEVIEYVGTTNFADSVRAAGTRLPETLDLLGGNDVIRSNGSAITIDGGDGNDRLLGTKSGGIFNGGAGYDKADFTKAAAKVTVLLYDRPEDFDYPDPYWQEPGIIRGVSQLSKVEEVLGSGFGDKITGNRLANLLKGMAGDDLLDGGGGNDTLDGGAGTDRLDGGAGDDTYVITDALDQIIEAADGGSDTVRTAITWKLAGNVENLELTGSAAADGTGNAGANRLVGNAGANVLMGYDGKDELDGRAGADRLDGGSGDDIYLVTRFADHTTAEITDSGSGGRDELRIATTAAGRFTAYAGEAGLERVVIGTGTDAVSDRSGTAAIDLDLAALRKGAVIIGNAGINGMIGTAGDDLIGGGLGSDTLSGSDGADTLFGEIGRDVLNGGNGADLLYGGEGADRLTGGTGVDTFAIGTDPYEGIDTITDFVSGTDKLLVINPYLSGLLLAGGFRNGTYAQDQDDLAVYDRSSGRLYVDYDGNGPQGQVLLAMFTPGTNLAASDIQLIDTGAFQSQTSAAQAELLL
;
A
#
# COMPACT_ATOMS: atom_id res chain seq x y z
N MET A 1 2.72 77.42 5.87
CA MET A 1 3.11 76.96 4.51
C MET A 1 2.52 75.56 4.38
N ALA A 2 2.01 75.16 3.21
CA ALA A 2 1.24 73.92 3.07
C ALA A 2 1.99 72.63 3.47
N ASP A 3 3.25 72.45 3.06
CA ASP A 3 4.05 71.28 3.44
C ASP A 3 5.52 71.67 3.60
N TYR A 4 6.18 71.23 4.68
CA TYR A 4 7.55 71.61 5.00
C TYR A 4 8.36 70.49 5.67
N ILE A 5 9.61 70.32 5.21
CA ILE A 5 10.61 69.45 5.84
C ILE A 5 11.75 70.33 6.35
N GLY A 6 12.08 70.17 7.62
CA GLY A 6 13.10 70.84 8.41
C GLY A 6 14.51 70.82 7.84
N THR A 7 15.38 71.56 8.51
CA THR A 7 16.83 71.47 8.32
C THR A 7 17.51 71.49 9.68
N ALA A 8 18.65 70.83 9.80
CA ALA A 8 19.38 70.75 11.08
C ALA A 8 19.58 72.13 11.76
N GLY A 9 19.25 72.22 13.05
CA GLY A 9 19.32 73.41 13.91
C GLY A 9 17.94 73.85 14.43
N ASN A 10 17.86 74.85 15.30
CA ASN A 10 16.59 75.26 15.95
C ASN A 10 15.70 76.09 15.01
N ASN A 11 14.66 75.46 14.49
CA ASN A 11 13.76 75.97 13.48
C ASN A 11 12.43 76.47 14.11
N ARG A 12 11.71 77.35 13.43
CA ARG A 12 10.36 77.79 13.84
C ARG A 12 9.44 77.90 12.64
N TYR A 13 8.39 77.07 12.62
CA TYR A 13 7.42 77.01 11.53
C TYR A 13 6.00 77.25 12.02
N THR A 14 5.19 77.81 11.13
CA THR A 14 3.75 78.02 11.34
C THR A 14 3.04 77.72 10.04
N GLY A 15 2.10 76.78 10.10
CA GLY A 15 1.28 76.35 9.01
C GLY A 15 0.18 77.36 8.67
N THR A 16 -0.81 76.89 7.93
CA THR A 16 -1.86 77.66 7.26
C THR A 16 -3.21 77.42 7.93
N ALA A 17 -4.28 77.50 7.15
CA ALA A 17 -5.64 77.15 7.59
C ALA A 17 -6.16 75.91 6.83
N GLU A 18 -5.26 75.23 6.11
CA GLU A 18 -5.47 74.00 5.37
C GLU A 18 -4.65 72.90 6.06
N ALA A 19 -4.92 71.63 5.73
CA ALA A 19 -4.12 70.51 6.24
C ALA A 19 -2.66 70.62 5.78
N ASP A 20 -1.73 70.64 6.74
CA ASP A 20 -0.31 70.79 6.49
C ASP A 20 0.52 69.59 6.98
N THR A 21 1.64 69.28 6.31
CA THR A 21 2.66 68.34 6.83
C THR A 21 3.94 69.08 7.23
N ILE A 22 4.35 69.00 8.49
CA ILE A 22 5.52 69.72 9.04
C ILE A 22 6.49 68.73 9.72
N SER A 23 7.77 68.79 9.38
CA SER A 23 8.84 68.00 10.03
C SER A 23 10.00 68.89 10.47
N GLY A 24 10.55 68.70 11.69
CA GLY A 24 11.62 69.52 12.27
C GLY A 24 13.05 69.11 11.89
N GLU A 25 13.29 67.80 11.74
CA GLU A 25 14.66 67.23 11.67
C GLU A 25 15.43 67.49 12.98
N ALA A 26 16.76 67.34 12.99
CA ALA A 26 17.54 67.54 14.23
C ALA A 26 17.60 69.01 14.68
N GLY A 27 17.24 69.32 15.93
CA GLY A 27 17.21 70.70 16.44
C GLY A 27 16.24 70.83 17.61
N ALA A 28 16.22 71.97 18.31
CA ALA A 28 15.13 72.28 19.24
C ALA A 28 14.16 73.26 18.56
N ASP A 29 13.12 72.70 17.97
CA ASP A 29 12.24 73.30 17.00
C ASP A 29 10.90 73.72 17.59
N ILE A 30 10.21 74.61 16.87
CA ILE A 30 8.85 75.02 17.22
C ILE A 30 7.98 74.88 15.96
N LEU A 31 7.16 73.84 15.93
CA LEU A 31 6.34 73.43 14.80
C LEU A 31 4.87 73.70 15.14
N ASN A 32 4.22 74.61 14.42
CA ASN A 32 2.83 74.97 14.66
C ASN A 32 2.01 74.69 13.40
N GLY A 33 1.00 73.82 13.47
CA GLY A 33 0.11 73.43 12.38
C GLY A 33 -0.82 74.55 11.95
N GLY A 34 -1.52 75.18 12.89
CA GLY A 34 -2.46 76.27 12.59
C GLY A 34 -3.90 75.76 12.63
N ASP A 35 -4.71 76.11 11.63
CA ASP A 35 -6.03 75.47 11.47
C ASP A 35 -5.90 74.42 10.36
N GLY A 36 -6.59 73.29 10.45
CA GLY A 36 -6.42 72.19 9.49
C GLY A 36 -6.27 70.84 10.20
N ASN A 37 -6.23 69.77 9.42
CA ASN A 37 -5.89 68.44 9.95
C ASN A 37 -4.42 68.20 9.63
N ASP A 38 -3.53 68.46 10.58
CA ASP A 38 -2.10 68.58 10.31
C ASP A 38 -1.32 67.31 10.69
N TYR A 39 -0.19 67.07 10.03
CA TYR A 39 0.79 66.03 10.37
C TYR A 39 2.09 66.69 10.81
N ILE A 40 2.47 66.55 12.09
CA ILE A 40 3.58 67.28 12.70
C ILE A 40 4.57 66.28 13.31
N ALA A 41 5.82 66.26 12.84
CA ALA A 41 6.88 65.38 13.32
C ALA A 41 8.09 66.17 13.84
N SER A 42 8.59 65.86 15.04
CA SER A 42 9.84 66.41 15.56
C SER A 42 11.02 66.04 14.66
N ALA A 43 11.19 64.75 14.36
CA ALA A 43 12.25 64.25 13.49
C ALA A 43 11.89 64.21 11.98
N GLY A 44 12.91 63.86 11.17
CA GLY A 44 12.82 63.72 9.72
C GLY A 44 11.94 62.55 9.26
N ARG A 45 10.98 62.83 8.38
CA ARG A 45 10.12 61.81 7.75
C ARG A 45 10.89 61.03 6.67
N GLN A 46 10.91 59.69 6.72
CA GLN A 46 11.39 58.91 5.58
C GLN A 46 10.44 59.08 4.37
N ARG A 47 11.04 59.25 3.19
CA ARG A 47 10.40 59.72 1.95
C ARG A 47 9.35 58.74 1.40
N GLN A 48 8.10 58.85 1.81
CA GLN A 48 6.98 58.33 1.03
C GLN A 48 5.71 59.16 1.27
N PHE A 49 5.34 59.97 0.28
CA PHE A 49 4.14 60.83 0.27
C PHE A 49 2.97 60.20 -0.51
N ASP A 50 3.02 58.89 -0.81
CA ASP A 50 2.09 58.25 -1.75
C ASP A 50 1.52 56.93 -1.17
N SER A 51 0.49 57.04 -0.34
CA SER A 51 -0.69 56.16 -0.32
C SER A 51 -1.65 56.64 0.76
N GLY A 52 -2.95 56.66 0.44
CA GLY A 52 -4.03 57.21 1.28
C GLY A 52 -4.16 56.59 2.67
N PRO A 53 -5.18 57.03 3.44
CA PRO A 53 -5.33 56.62 4.83
C PRO A 53 -5.55 55.09 4.84
N PHE A 54 -4.84 54.38 5.73
CA PHE A 54 -4.92 52.93 5.95
C PHE A 54 -4.04 52.02 5.06
N GLY A 55 -2.71 52.24 5.07
CA GLY A 55 -1.70 51.23 4.70
C GLY A 55 -0.80 50.93 5.89
N TYR A 56 -0.96 49.75 6.49
CA TYR A 56 -0.36 49.31 7.76
C TYR A 56 1.14 48.92 7.67
N ALA A 57 1.93 49.58 6.82
CA ALA A 57 3.35 49.28 6.69
C ALA A 57 4.13 50.54 6.27
N ASP A 58 5.20 50.85 7.03
CA ASP A 58 6.27 51.80 6.72
C ASP A 58 6.03 53.32 6.93
N VAL A 59 5.75 53.77 8.16
CA VAL A 59 6.05 55.19 8.52
C VAL A 59 6.52 55.38 9.96
N ASN A 60 7.72 54.89 10.26
CA ASN A 60 8.44 55.19 11.50
C ASN A 60 9.38 56.40 11.29
N SER A 61 8.88 57.63 11.42
CA SER A 61 9.76 58.77 11.74
C SER A 61 10.09 58.69 13.22
N VAL A 62 11.20 58.01 13.54
CA VAL A 62 11.59 57.78 14.93
C VAL A 62 12.48 58.93 15.38
N ASP A 63 11.90 59.87 16.10
CA ASP A 63 12.70 60.79 16.90
C ASP A 63 13.31 60.03 18.08
N THR A 64 14.57 59.65 17.90
CA THR A 64 15.39 59.01 18.95
C THR A 64 16.28 60.03 19.67
N GLY A 65 16.11 61.31 19.34
CA GLY A 65 16.86 62.43 19.87
C GLY A 65 16.47 62.79 21.31
N ALA A 66 17.29 63.64 21.92
CA ALA A 66 17.04 64.21 23.26
C ALA A 66 16.90 65.75 23.21
N GLU A 67 16.88 66.30 22.00
CA GLU A 67 16.39 67.63 21.69
C GLU A 67 14.95 67.83 22.19
N LYS A 68 14.53 69.09 22.23
CA LYS A 68 13.25 69.46 22.84
C LYS A 68 12.49 70.35 21.90
N ASP A 69 11.60 69.73 21.15
CA ASP A 69 10.73 70.38 20.20
C ASP A 69 9.43 70.81 20.85
N ALA A 70 8.77 71.79 20.25
CA ALA A 70 7.44 72.23 20.61
C ALA A 70 6.50 72.07 19.41
N LEU A 71 5.67 71.04 19.46
CA LEU A 71 4.67 70.70 18.45
C LEU A 71 3.32 71.24 18.90
N ILE A 72 2.69 72.04 18.06
CA ILE A 72 1.41 72.71 18.34
C ILE A 72 0.51 72.40 17.14
N GLY A 73 -0.61 71.71 17.36
CA GLY A 73 -1.59 71.40 16.31
C GLY A 73 -2.39 72.63 15.95
N GLY A 74 -3.47 72.84 16.69
CA GLY A 74 -4.25 74.06 16.66
C GLY A 74 -5.73 73.76 16.62
N ALA A 75 -6.39 73.91 15.47
CA ALA A 75 -7.80 73.53 15.31
C ALA A 75 -7.96 72.53 14.16
N GLY A 76 -8.51 71.35 14.45
CA GLY A 76 -8.71 70.24 13.51
C GLY A 76 -8.24 68.91 14.10
N ASP A 77 -8.21 67.86 13.26
CA ASP A 77 -7.74 66.52 13.63
C ASP A 77 -6.24 66.38 13.31
N ASP A 78 -5.37 66.57 14.31
CA ASP A 78 -3.92 66.60 14.11
C ASP A 78 -3.24 65.25 14.44
N HIS A 79 -2.12 64.98 13.78
CA HIS A 79 -1.30 63.77 13.93
C HIS A 79 0.13 64.16 14.30
N PHE A 80 0.59 63.74 15.47
CA PHE A 80 1.89 64.11 16.03
C PHE A 80 2.86 62.92 16.04
N PHE A 81 4.13 63.17 15.75
CA PHE A 81 5.25 62.25 15.98
C PHE A 81 6.28 62.99 16.83
N ALA A 82 6.50 62.55 18.06
CA ALA A 82 7.37 63.24 19.02
C ALA A 82 8.41 62.30 19.65
N GLY A 83 9.50 62.87 20.14
CA GLY A 83 10.57 62.19 20.86
C GLY A 83 10.58 62.47 22.37
N TYR A 84 11.60 61.96 23.04
CA TYR A 84 11.80 62.14 24.48
C TYR A 84 12.14 63.61 24.82
N GLY A 85 11.27 64.26 25.59
CA GLY A 85 11.52 65.63 26.10
C GLY A 85 10.79 66.73 25.34
N ASP A 86 10.08 66.38 24.28
CA ASP A 86 9.27 67.29 23.47
C ASP A 86 8.02 67.78 24.20
N SER A 87 7.52 68.93 23.76
CA SER A 87 6.24 69.49 24.19
C SER A 87 5.22 69.40 23.06
N VAL A 88 4.11 68.73 23.30
CA VAL A 88 3.01 68.55 22.33
C VAL A 88 1.73 69.19 22.88
N ASP A 89 1.11 70.04 22.10
CA ASP A 89 -0.19 70.65 22.37
C ASP A 89 -1.11 70.43 21.17
N GLY A 90 -2.06 69.50 21.30
CA GLY A 90 -3.08 69.25 20.28
C GLY A 90 -4.00 70.46 20.00
N GLY A 91 -3.92 71.53 20.79
CA GLY A 91 -4.70 72.74 20.56
C GLY A 91 -6.08 72.69 21.23
N LYS A 92 -7.14 73.09 20.52
CA LYS A 92 -8.47 73.13 21.13
C LYS A 92 -8.98 71.71 21.41
N PHE A 93 -9.55 71.54 22.60
CA PHE A 93 -10.26 70.30 22.95
C PHE A 93 -11.74 70.52 22.69
N ASP A 94 -12.19 70.22 21.47
CA ASP A 94 -13.61 70.06 21.17
C ASP A 94 -13.97 68.56 21.05
N ARG A 95 -15.26 68.21 21.17
CA ARG A 95 -15.71 66.79 21.23
C ARG A 95 -15.71 66.08 19.86
N TYR A 96 -15.30 66.76 18.80
CA TYR A 96 -15.30 66.28 17.43
C TYR A 96 -13.90 66.27 16.80
N GLU A 97 -12.96 67.03 17.36
CA GLU A 97 -11.53 67.02 16.99
C GLU A 97 -10.82 65.79 17.58
N ARG A 98 -10.04 65.07 16.75
CA ARG A 98 -9.23 63.90 17.11
C ARG A 98 -7.74 64.16 16.87
N ASN A 99 -7.01 64.41 17.95
CA ASN A 99 -5.57 64.60 17.96
C ASN A 99 -4.87 63.30 18.34
N SER A 100 -4.07 62.75 17.43
CA SER A 100 -3.34 61.50 17.63
C SER A 100 -1.85 61.72 17.83
N LEU A 101 -1.21 60.92 18.69
CA LEU A 101 0.23 61.02 18.95
C LEU A 101 0.92 59.66 18.83
N SER A 102 2.02 59.63 18.07
CA SER A 102 3.06 58.60 18.12
C SER A 102 4.28 59.14 18.88
N LEU A 103 4.72 58.42 19.90
CA LEU A 103 5.80 58.86 20.80
C LEU A 103 6.93 57.83 20.85
N ASN A 104 8.18 58.30 20.79
CA ASN A 104 9.35 57.45 21.01
C ASN A 104 10.21 57.96 22.17
N LEU A 105 10.52 57.08 23.13
CA LEU A 105 11.24 57.41 24.35
C LEU A 105 12.71 56.95 24.36
N MET A 106 13.23 56.43 23.25
CA MET A 106 14.60 55.89 23.13
C MET A 106 15.71 56.92 23.42
N GLY A 107 15.41 58.21 23.35
CA GLY A 107 16.33 59.30 23.72
C GLY A 107 16.54 59.48 25.23
N ALA A 108 15.78 58.76 26.07
CA ALA A 108 15.88 58.87 27.53
C ALA A 108 17.19 58.28 28.06
N SER A 109 17.74 58.89 29.12
CA SER A 109 18.95 58.38 29.81
C SER A 109 18.65 57.51 31.04
N SER A 110 17.37 57.29 31.34
CA SER A 110 16.83 56.52 32.45
C SER A 110 15.36 56.21 32.19
N GLY A 111 14.81 55.27 32.94
CA GLY A 111 13.38 54.92 32.90
C GLY A 111 12.45 56.14 32.96
N VAL A 112 11.38 56.08 32.17
CA VAL A 112 10.40 57.13 31.93
C VAL A 112 9.08 56.74 32.57
N VAL A 113 8.47 57.67 33.32
CA VAL A 113 7.10 57.52 33.82
C VAL A 113 6.19 58.42 32.98
N ALA A 114 5.31 57.80 32.19
CA ALA A 114 4.35 58.47 31.32
C ALA A 114 2.94 58.03 31.71
N ASP A 115 2.17 58.92 32.33
CA ASP A 115 0.77 58.67 32.70
C ASP A 115 -0.18 59.52 31.86
N PHE A 116 -0.74 58.92 30.81
CA PHE A 116 -1.65 59.56 29.87
C PHE A 116 -3.09 59.67 30.39
N THR A 117 -3.37 59.24 31.63
CA THR A 117 -4.64 59.58 32.30
C THR A 117 -4.67 61.04 32.78
N ALA A 118 -3.50 61.68 32.88
CA ALA A 118 -3.38 63.08 33.27
C ALA A 118 -3.72 64.02 32.10
N ALA A 119 -4.43 65.13 32.39
CA ALA A 119 -4.73 66.16 31.40
C ALA A 119 -3.47 66.85 30.81
N THR A 120 -2.33 66.73 31.49
CA THR A 120 -1.02 67.16 30.99
C THR A 120 0.04 66.21 31.52
N VAL A 121 0.74 65.53 30.63
CA VAL A 121 1.82 64.59 30.93
C VAL A 121 3.16 65.32 30.82
N THR A 122 4.11 65.05 31.71
CA THR A 122 5.45 65.65 31.67
C THR A 122 6.49 64.57 31.44
N ILE A 123 7.20 64.63 30.33
CA ILE A 123 8.21 63.63 29.91
C ILE A 123 9.50 64.37 29.55
N GLY A 124 10.65 63.98 30.12
CA GLY A 124 11.95 64.59 29.81
C GLY A 124 12.06 66.10 30.06
N GLY A 125 11.07 66.71 30.73
CA GLY A 125 10.92 68.15 30.94
C GLY A 125 10.10 68.90 29.87
N GLY A 126 9.56 68.21 28.87
CA GLY A 126 8.51 68.71 27.98
C GLY A 126 7.10 68.35 28.48
N THR A 127 6.06 68.90 27.84
CA THR A 127 4.65 68.66 28.25
C THR A 127 3.79 68.17 27.09
N ILE A 128 3.02 67.11 27.29
CA ILE A 128 2.02 66.58 26.33
C ILE A 128 0.62 66.86 26.87
N LYS A 129 -0.26 67.46 26.07
CA LYS A 129 -1.66 67.76 26.44
C LYS A 129 -2.55 67.89 25.20
N ASN A 130 -3.87 67.85 25.41
CA ASN A 130 -4.90 67.96 24.36
C ASN A 130 -4.79 66.89 23.26
N ILE A 131 -4.29 65.70 23.63
CA ILE A 131 -4.26 64.50 22.79
C ILE A 131 -5.49 63.65 23.11
N THR A 132 -6.12 63.09 22.08
CA THR A 132 -7.33 62.26 22.20
C THR A 132 -7.07 60.80 21.90
N ASP A 133 -6.12 60.52 21.00
CA ASP A 133 -5.75 59.19 20.53
C ASP A 133 -4.24 59.03 20.60
N LEU A 134 -3.75 57.82 20.85
CA LEU A 134 -2.31 57.54 20.81
C LEU A 134 -2.11 56.35 19.88
N THR A 135 -1.35 56.56 18.83
CA THR A 135 -1.23 55.58 17.75
C THR A 135 -0.15 54.56 18.03
N TRP A 136 0.93 55.00 18.66
CA TRP A 136 2.11 54.19 18.93
C TRP A 136 2.91 54.82 20.08
N VAL A 137 3.33 54.03 21.07
CA VAL A 137 4.32 54.47 22.06
C VAL A 137 5.46 53.45 22.14
N SER A 138 6.68 53.91 21.92
CA SER A 138 7.89 53.14 22.24
C SER A 138 8.52 53.66 23.51
N GLY A 139 8.80 52.75 24.43
CA GLY A 139 9.63 52.94 25.60
C GLY A 139 11.09 53.20 25.24
N SER A 140 11.90 53.25 26.28
CA SER A 140 13.32 53.51 26.28
C SER A 140 14.10 52.20 26.39
N ALA A 141 15.43 52.28 26.52
CA ALA A 141 16.25 51.10 26.82
C ALA A 141 16.34 50.79 28.33
N PHE A 142 15.45 51.38 29.14
CA PHE A 142 15.41 51.26 30.59
C PHE A 142 13.97 51.04 31.05
N GLY A 143 13.80 50.44 32.23
CA GLY A 143 12.48 50.17 32.79
C GLY A 143 11.61 51.42 32.95
N ASP A 144 10.54 51.46 32.17
CA ASP A 144 9.57 52.51 32.05
C ASP A 144 8.28 52.18 32.82
N THR A 145 7.42 53.18 32.99
CA THR A 145 6.06 53.00 33.48
C THR A 145 5.15 53.80 32.58
N ILE A 146 4.39 53.12 31.72
CA ILE A 146 3.56 53.73 30.69
C ILE A 146 2.10 53.36 30.94
N THR A 147 1.31 54.34 31.38
CA THR A 147 -0.13 54.22 31.54
C THR A 147 -0.83 54.88 30.35
N ALA A 148 -1.38 54.07 29.44
CA ALA A 148 -2.03 54.52 28.22
C ALA A 148 -3.35 55.28 28.46
N GLY A 149 -4.12 54.91 29.49
CA GLY A 149 -5.43 55.50 29.76
C GLY A 149 -6.49 55.23 28.67
N ASP A 150 -7.60 55.97 28.68
CA ASP A 150 -8.73 55.79 27.73
C ASP A 150 -8.61 56.62 26.44
N LEU A 151 -7.41 57.07 26.09
CA LEU A 151 -7.15 57.77 24.81
C LEU A 151 -7.20 56.71 23.69
N GLY A 152 -8.02 56.89 22.64
CA GLY A 152 -8.28 55.82 21.65
C GLY A 152 -6.98 55.34 20.98
N PHE A 153 -6.59 54.08 21.20
CA PHE A 153 -5.18 53.67 21.11
C PHE A 153 -4.88 52.59 20.05
N GLY A 154 -3.61 52.53 19.62
CA GLY A 154 -2.95 51.44 18.88
C GLY A 154 -2.03 50.60 19.77
N ASP A 155 -0.70 50.74 19.61
CA ASP A 155 0.32 49.82 20.14
C ASP A 155 1.29 50.49 21.16
N VAL A 156 1.64 49.79 22.26
CA VAL A 156 2.66 50.22 23.24
C VAL A 156 3.75 49.16 23.37
N TYR A 157 5.00 49.59 23.25
CA TYR A 157 6.19 48.74 23.37
C TYR A 157 7.07 49.24 24.52
N GLY A 158 7.44 48.39 25.49
CA GLY A 158 8.37 48.72 26.57
C GLY A 158 9.82 48.82 26.08
N MET A 159 10.18 47.94 25.13
CA MET A 159 11.49 47.81 24.49
C MET A 159 12.54 47.12 25.35
N GLY A 160 13.08 47.77 26.37
CA GLY A 160 14.16 47.17 27.15
C GLY A 160 14.24 47.67 28.59
N GLY A 161 14.63 46.78 29.49
CA GLY A 161 14.56 47.01 30.93
C GLY A 161 13.27 46.44 31.50
N ASN A 162 13.01 46.66 32.79
CA ASN A 162 11.81 46.11 33.44
C ASN A 162 10.68 47.14 33.36
N ASP A 163 9.79 46.97 32.41
CA ASP A 163 8.74 47.90 32.06
C ASP A 163 7.43 47.61 32.82
N HIS A 164 6.66 48.65 33.11
CA HIS A 164 5.31 48.56 33.66
C HIS A 164 4.33 49.20 32.68
N LEU A 165 3.65 48.37 31.90
CA LEU A 165 2.71 48.80 30.86
C LEU A 165 1.27 48.64 31.36
N ILE A 166 0.51 49.73 31.41
CA ILE A 166 -0.88 49.74 31.86
C ILE A 166 -1.78 50.19 30.70
N GLY A 167 -2.55 49.26 30.14
CA GLY A 167 -3.53 49.51 29.09
C GLY A 167 -4.84 50.10 29.60
N GLY A 168 -5.52 50.88 28.76
CA GLY A 168 -6.91 51.32 28.97
C GLY A 168 -7.90 50.66 28.01
N TYR A 169 -9.14 51.17 27.95
CA TYR A 169 -10.27 50.50 27.27
C TYR A 169 -10.05 50.16 25.79
N TYR A 170 -9.30 50.99 25.05
CA TYR A 170 -9.08 50.89 23.60
C TYR A 170 -7.68 50.37 23.23
N THR A 171 -6.96 49.73 24.14
CA THR A 171 -5.61 49.19 23.86
C THR A 171 -5.70 48.07 22.81
N VAL A 172 -4.80 48.06 21.81
CA VAL A 172 -4.70 46.99 20.79
C VAL A 172 -3.54 46.04 21.11
N LEU A 173 -2.35 46.56 21.41
CA LEU A 173 -1.16 45.77 21.74
C LEU A 173 -0.39 46.39 22.92
N LEU A 174 0.00 45.56 23.88
CA LEU A 174 1.07 45.86 24.85
C LEU A 174 2.17 44.81 24.67
N ASP A 175 3.40 45.26 24.47
CA ASP A 175 4.57 44.40 24.26
C ASP A 175 5.69 44.85 25.21
N GLY A 176 6.09 44.01 26.15
CA GLY A 176 7.10 44.34 27.17
C GLY A 176 8.47 44.56 26.53
N GLY A 177 8.97 43.56 25.82
CA GLY A 177 10.27 43.58 25.15
C GLY A 177 11.32 42.80 25.93
N ASP A 178 12.55 43.29 26.03
CA ASP A 178 13.59 42.63 26.81
C ASP A 178 13.50 43.07 28.29
N GLY A 179 13.09 42.22 29.22
CA GLY A 179 12.76 42.71 30.56
C GLY A 179 12.28 41.66 31.54
N ALA A 180 11.83 42.14 32.70
CA ALA A 180 10.95 41.36 33.55
C ALA A 180 9.80 42.31 33.87
N ASP A 181 8.82 42.24 32.98
CA ASP A 181 7.86 43.29 32.71
C ASP A 181 6.55 43.01 33.43
N LEU A 182 5.85 44.08 33.78
CA LEU A 182 4.53 44.04 34.37
C LEU A 182 3.55 44.64 33.38
N ILE A 183 2.66 43.82 32.82
CA ILE A 183 1.66 44.24 31.86
C ILE A 183 0.28 44.11 32.50
N GLU A 184 -0.44 45.21 32.66
CA GLU A 184 -1.77 45.24 33.28
C GLU A 184 -2.81 45.86 32.36
N LEU A 185 -3.98 45.24 32.27
CA LEU A 185 -5.13 45.83 31.58
C LEU A 185 -6.10 46.50 32.55
N GLY A 186 -6.54 47.71 32.19
CA GLY A 186 -7.68 48.36 32.80
C GLY A 186 -8.98 47.58 32.57
N ALA A 187 -9.90 47.66 33.54
CA ALA A 187 -11.20 46.98 33.49
C ALA A 187 -12.02 47.44 32.26
N GLY A 188 -12.53 46.48 31.48
CA GLY A 188 -13.40 46.71 30.33
C GLY A 188 -12.72 46.71 28.96
N SER A 189 -11.39 46.53 28.90
CA SER A 189 -10.62 46.47 27.63
C SER A 189 -11.17 45.41 26.67
N TYR A 190 -11.20 45.69 25.36
CA TYR A 190 -11.84 44.82 24.37
C TYR A 190 -10.85 44.22 23.36
N GLY A 191 -10.43 42.97 23.59
CA GLY A 191 -9.60 42.18 22.67
C GLY A 191 -8.15 42.61 22.41
N PRO A 192 -7.38 43.18 23.36
CA PRO A 192 -5.95 43.48 23.14
C PRO A 192 -5.10 42.21 23.03
N VAL A 193 -3.95 42.34 22.36
CA VAL A 193 -2.84 41.37 22.42
C VAL A 193 -1.83 41.85 23.46
N LEU A 194 -1.36 40.96 24.31
CA LEU A 194 -0.32 41.20 25.31
C LEU A 194 0.85 40.27 25.01
N ARG A 195 2.07 40.80 24.97
CA ARG A 195 3.32 40.04 24.78
C ARG A 195 4.28 40.42 25.90
N GLY A 196 4.76 39.43 26.66
CA GLY A 196 5.80 39.63 27.66
C GLY A 196 7.10 40.01 26.98
N GLY A 197 7.62 39.10 26.15
CA GLY A 197 8.85 39.28 25.40
C GLY A 197 9.93 38.37 25.97
N ALA A 198 11.13 38.90 26.18
CA ALA A 198 12.24 38.12 26.71
C ALA A 198 12.48 38.45 28.19
N GLY A 199 12.25 37.47 29.05
CA GLY A 199 12.53 37.43 30.48
C GLY A 199 11.29 37.02 31.26
N ASN A 200 11.28 37.24 32.58
CA ASN A 200 10.24 36.68 33.46
C ASN A 200 9.16 37.73 33.71
N ASP A 201 8.08 37.65 32.95
CA ASP A 201 7.06 38.68 32.86
C ASP A 201 5.84 38.34 33.72
N THR A 202 5.08 39.38 34.05
CA THR A 202 3.82 39.29 34.78
C THR A 202 2.73 39.97 33.95
N ILE A 203 1.80 39.18 33.42
CA ILE A 203 0.71 39.67 32.57
C ILE A 203 -0.62 39.50 33.32
N ASN A 204 -1.34 40.60 33.53
CA ASN A 204 -2.66 40.61 34.17
C ASN A 204 -3.73 41.15 33.21
N ALA A 205 -4.50 40.22 32.65
CA ALA A 205 -5.58 40.45 31.69
C ALA A 205 -7.00 40.20 32.25
N VAL A 206 -7.14 40.00 33.58
CA VAL A 206 -8.38 39.57 34.26
C VAL A 206 -9.58 40.51 34.06
N GLY A 207 -9.34 41.77 33.72
CA GLY A 207 -10.38 42.78 33.47
C GLY A 207 -10.85 42.90 32.01
N SER A 208 -10.35 42.07 31.09
CA SER A 208 -10.56 42.23 29.66
C SER A 208 -11.67 41.31 29.09
N ASN A 209 -12.27 41.73 27.98
CA ASN A 209 -13.18 40.91 27.18
C ASN A 209 -12.42 40.35 25.97
N GLY A 210 -11.76 39.21 26.15
CA GLY A 210 -11.11 38.45 25.07
C GLY A 210 -9.69 38.87 24.72
N ALA A 211 -8.89 39.36 25.67
CA ALA A 211 -7.47 39.59 25.42
C ALA A 211 -6.74 38.28 25.10
N THR A 212 -5.72 38.35 24.24
CA THR A 212 -4.78 37.24 23.99
C THR A 212 -3.47 37.57 24.67
N ALA A 213 -2.93 36.64 25.46
CA ALA A 213 -1.65 36.83 26.16
C ALA A 213 -0.60 35.84 25.66
N TYR A 214 0.62 36.35 25.44
CA TYR A 214 1.82 35.58 25.12
C TYR A 214 2.87 35.91 26.19
N GLY A 215 3.36 34.89 26.92
CA GLY A 215 4.52 35.06 27.80
C GLY A 215 5.80 35.26 26.99
N ASP A 216 5.93 34.48 25.92
CA ASP A 216 7.08 34.43 24.99
C ASP A 216 8.28 33.70 25.61
N ALA A 217 9.30 34.34 26.17
CA ALA A 217 10.51 33.65 26.62
C ALA A 217 10.92 33.99 28.06
N GLY A 218 10.61 33.12 29.00
CA GLY A 218 11.07 33.17 30.40
C GLY A 218 10.12 32.38 31.30
N ASP A 219 10.28 32.50 32.63
CA ASP A 219 9.29 31.91 33.54
C ASP A 219 8.22 32.97 33.87
N ASP A 220 7.11 32.97 33.14
CA ASP A 220 6.09 34.01 33.14
C ASP A 220 4.94 33.71 34.11
N HIS A 221 4.32 34.75 34.66
CA HIS A 221 3.08 34.66 35.45
C HIS A 221 1.95 35.39 34.73
N ILE A 222 0.99 34.64 34.20
CA ILE A 222 -0.08 35.16 33.35
C ILE A 222 -1.43 34.91 34.03
N GLU A 223 -2.20 35.98 34.27
CA GLU A 223 -3.60 35.89 34.69
C GLU A 223 -4.50 36.36 33.56
N ALA A 224 -5.31 35.48 32.97
CA ALA A 224 -6.01 35.78 31.71
C ALA A 224 -7.47 35.34 31.67
N THR A 225 -8.23 36.07 30.84
CA THR A 225 -9.65 35.82 30.52
C THR A 225 -9.87 35.39 29.07
N GLY A 226 -8.82 35.20 28.28
CA GLY A 226 -8.87 34.77 26.88
C GLY A 226 -7.74 33.79 26.55
N PRO A 227 -7.46 33.54 25.25
CA PRO A 227 -6.40 32.61 24.85
C PRO A 227 -5.04 33.03 25.40
N THR A 228 -4.27 32.06 25.89
CA THR A 228 -2.96 32.30 26.50
C THR A 228 -1.94 31.29 25.99
N TYR A 229 -0.73 31.76 25.76
CA TYR A 229 0.44 31.01 25.32
C TYR A 229 1.57 31.33 26.30
N GLY A 230 2.08 30.33 27.03
CA GLY A 230 3.21 30.50 27.94
C GLY A 230 4.47 30.85 27.15
N GLY A 231 4.93 29.90 26.33
CA GLY A 231 6.07 30.08 25.45
C GLY A 231 7.22 29.19 25.87
N THR A 232 8.43 29.72 26.06
CA THR A 232 9.55 28.92 26.57
C THR A 232 9.85 29.28 28.02
N GLY A 233 9.91 28.31 28.91
CA GLY A 233 10.21 28.49 30.33
C GLY A 233 9.16 27.82 31.20
N ASN A 234 9.23 27.99 32.53
CA ASN A 234 8.26 27.34 33.44
C ASN A 234 7.18 28.33 33.83
N ASP A 235 6.16 28.41 33.00
CA ASP A 235 5.13 29.42 33.06
C ASP A 235 4.04 29.06 34.06
N LYS A 236 3.40 30.09 34.58
CA LYS A 236 2.28 29.97 35.50
C LYS A 236 1.09 30.74 34.95
N ILE A 237 0.12 30.00 34.43
CA ILE A 237 -1.10 30.53 33.82
C ILE A 237 -2.27 30.33 34.77
N ILE A 238 -3.00 31.40 35.06
CA ILE A 238 -4.23 31.39 35.87
C ILE A 238 -5.39 31.90 35.02
N ALA A 239 -6.33 31.03 34.73
CA ALA A 239 -7.54 31.30 33.97
C ALA A 239 -8.66 31.88 34.86
N HIS A 240 -9.44 32.84 34.34
CA HIS A 240 -10.57 33.50 35.04
C HIS A 240 -11.89 33.45 34.23
N GLU A 241 -13.05 33.75 34.88
CA GLU A 241 -14.46 33.45 34.46
C GLU A 241 -14.85 33.57 32.98
N THR A 242 -14.17 34.38 32.17
CA THR A 242 -14.50 34.60 30.75
C THR A 242 -13.61 33.82 29.77
N SER A 243 -12.65 33.06 30.28
CA SER A 243 -11.70 32.26 29.48
C SER A 243 -12.28 30.96 28.93
N GLY A 244 -13.50 30.55 29.28
CA GLY A 244 -14.18 29.38 28.68
C GLY A 244 -14.48 29.47 27.17
N ARG A 245 -13.92 30.47 26.46
CA ARG A 245 -13.87 30.57 25.00
C ARG A 245 -12.44 30.55 24.43
N GLY A 246 -11.42 30.59 25.28
CA GLY A 246 -10.01 30.62 24.93
C GLY A 246 -9.30 29.33 25.34
N VAL A 247 -8.15 29.06 24.72
CA VAL A 247 -7.28 27.93 25.03
C VAL A 247 -6.09 28.43 25.81
N MET A 248 -5.69 27.70 26.85
CA MET A 248 -4.45 27.93 27.59
C MET A 248 -3.40 26.93 27.13
N LEU A 249 -2.25 27.39 26.64
CA LEU A 249 -1.11 26.57 26.24
C LEU A 249 0.08 26.91 27.14
N GLY A 250 0.71 25.91 27.76
CA GLY A 250 1.99 26.07 28.46
C GLY A 250 3.15 26.23 27.48
N ASP A 251 3.17 25.39 26.45
CA ASP A 251 4.20 25.30 25.40
C ASP A 251 5.47 24.55 25.87
N GLU A 252 6.65 25.16 25.90
CA GLU A 252 7.91 24.49 26.28
C GLU A 252 8.31 24.77 27.73
N GLY A 253 8.23 23.78 28.62
CA GLY A 253 8.75 23.87 29.98
C GLY A 253 8.00 23.02 30.98
N ASN A 254 8.07 23.36 32.27
CA ASN A 254 7.28 22.67 33.30
C ASN A 254 6.26 23.66 33.84
N ASP A 255 5.16 23.78 33.13
CA ASP A 255 4.18 24.84 33.31
C ASP A 255 3.16 24.48 34.37
N THR A 256 2.53 25.49 34.96
CA THR A 256 1.40 25.33 35.85
C THR A 256 0.22 26.12 35.32
N ILE A 257 -0.80 25.41 34.84
CA ILE A 257 -2.04 26.00 34.36
C ILE A 257 -3.14 25.69 35.38
N SER A 258 -3.79 26.72 35.90
CA SER A 258 -4.87 26.57 36.86
C SER A 258 -6.03 27.52 36.60
N VAL A 259 -7.15 27.27 37.27
CA VAL A 259 -8.31 28.16 37.21
C VAL A 259 -8.55 28.84 38.56
N ALA A 260 -8.83 30.14 38.54
CA ALA A 260 -9.17 30.90 39.74
C ALA A 260 -10.65 30.80 40.13
N ASP A 261 -11.54 30.73 39.14
CA ASP A 261 -13.00 30.75 39.32
C ASP A 261 -13.64 29.39 39.00
N ASN A 262 -14.97 29.26 38.97
CA ASN A 262 -15.69 27.98 38.80
C ASN A 262 -16.36 27.86 37.41
N PHE A 263 -15.57 27.69 36.35
CA PHE A 263 -16.00 27.64 34.94
C PHE A 263 -15.13 26.68 34.11
N PRO A 264 -15.61 26.20 32.94
CA PRO A 264 -14.83 25.29 32.07
C PRO A 264 -13.47 25.82 31.62
N LEU A 265 -12.40 25.07 31.88
CA LEU A 265 -11.05 25.27 31.39
C LEU A 265 -10.79 24.42 30.14
N THR A 266 -10.04 24.97 29.19
CA THR A 266 -9.39 24.18 28.13
C THR A 266 -7.90 24.47 28.18
N ALA A 267 -7.10 23.50 28.60
CA ALA A 267 -5.68 23.65 28.85
C ALA A 267 -4.85 22.53 28.22
N PHE A 268 -3.69 22.92 27.68
CA PHE A 268 -2.67 22.04 27.14
C PHE A 268 -1.34 22.37 27.84
N GLY A 269 -0.67 21.37 28.41
CA GLY A 269 0.65 21.53 29.02
C GLY A 269 1.69 21.81 27.95
N GLY A 270 2.06 20.75 27.22
CA GLY A 270 3.01 20.80 26.13
C GLY A 270 4.27 20.01 26.44
N ALA A 271 5.43 20.58 26.12
CA ALA A 271 6.70 19.90 26.23
C ALA A 271 7.34 20.13 27.60
N GLY A 272 7.19 19.16 28.50
CA GLY A 272 7.87 19.08 29.79
C GLY A 272 6.88 18.70 30.89
N ALA A 273 7.29 18.69 32.15
CA ALA A 273 6.52 18.07 33.22
C ALA A 273 5.53 19.07 33.83
N ASP A 274 4.39 19.19 33.17
CA ASP A 274 3.38 20.21 33.41
C ASP A 274 2.42 19.84 34.54
N LYS A 275 1.75 20.87 35.05
CA LYS A 275 0.75 20.76 36.10
C LYS A 275 -0.53 21.47 35.69
N LEU A 276 -1.57 20.69 35.42
CA LEU A 276 -2.90 21.18 35.06
C LEU A 276 -3.86 21.03 36.25
N ILE A 277 -4.52 22.12 36.62
CA ILE A 277 -5.41 22.18 37.79
C ILE A 277 -6.77 22.75 37.36
N GLY A 278 -7.75 21.87 37.22
CA GLY A 278 -9.16 22.21 36.98
C GLY A 278 -9.87 22.78 38.20
N ASN A 279 -11.19 22.97 38.09
CA ASN A 279 -12.01 23.60 39.11
C ASN A 279 -13.32 22.84 39.36
N GLY A 280 -14.47 23.52 39.42
CA GLY A 280 -15.80 22.89 39.50
C GLY A 280 -16.59 22.91 38.18
N GLY A 281 -15.90 23.14 37.06
CA GLY A 281 -16.40 23.29 35.70
C GLY A 281 -16.54 21.96 34.96
N GLU A 282 -16.61 21.99 33.63
CA GLU A 282 -16.44 20.79 32.81
C GLU A 282 -15.19 21.03 31.97
N ASP A 283 -14.05 20.58 32.49
CA ASP A 283 -12.73 20.95 32.03
C ASP A 283 -12.22 19.98 30.95
N MET A 284 -11.41 20.52 30.02
CA MET A 284 -10.68 19.77 29.00
C MET A 284 -9.19 19.97 29.22
N LEU A 285 -8.50 18.94 29.70
CA LEU A 285 -7.11 19.01 30.14
C LEU A 285 -6.25 18.01 29.34
N SER A 286 -5.24 18.49 28.64
CA SER A 286 -4.30 17.65 27.87
C SER A 286 -2.88 17.94 28.31
N THR A 287 -2.12 16.92 28.66
CA THR A 287 -0.73 17.07 29.09
C THR A 287 0.21 17.45 27.94
N ASP A 288 -0.14 17.14 26.69
CA ASP A 288 0.63 17.50 25.47
C ASP A 288 -0.10 18.55 24.61
N ILE A 289 0.59 19.05 23.57
CA ILE A 289 0.09 20.07 22.65
C ILE A 289 -0.99 19.55 21.70
N LEU A 290 -1.76 20.48 21.14
CA LEU A 290 -2.63 20.20 19.99
C LEU A 290 -1.81 19.88 18.73
N PRO A 291 -2.15 18.82 17.98
CA PRO A 291 -1.74 18.72 16.59
C PRO A 291 -2.47 19.80 15.76
N ASP A 292 -1.82 20.95 15.60
CA ASP A 292 -2.18 22.10 14.74
C ASP A 292 -3.38 22.98 15.18
N PRO A 293 -3.14 24.08 15.91
CA PRO A 293 -4.15 25.08 16.23
C PRO A 293 -4.31 26.10 15.09
N LEU A 294 -5.03 25.74 14.02
CA LEU A 294 -5.52 26.76 13.09
C LEU A 294 -6.74 27.49 13.70
N PRO A 295 -6.73 28.85 13.77
CA PRO A 295 -7.81 29.61 14.36
C PRO A 295 -9.07 29.55 13.48
N GLY A 296 -10.09 28.82 13.94
CA GLY A 296 -11.42 28.82 13.30
C GLY A 296 -12.12 27.47 13.22
N ASN A 297 -11.46 26.36 13.55
CA ASN A 297 -12.13 25.07 13.64
C ASN A 297 -12.72 24.85 15.04
N VAL A 298 -14.01 24.51 15.07
CA VAL A 298 -14.64 23.94 16.26
C VAL A 298 -13.84 22.70 16.63
N PHE A 299 -13.25 22.75 17.83
CA PHE A 299 -12.39 21.74 18.44
C PHE A 299 -13.09 20.37 18.50
N THR A 300 -12.89 19.54 17.47
CA THR A 300 -13.38 18.15 17.42
C THR A 300 -12.26 17.16 17.05
N GLY A 301 -10.99 17.54 17.23
CA GLY A 301 -9.81 16.73 16.89
C GLY A 301 -9.15 16.13 18.12
N PHE A 302 -8.92 14.83 18.06
CA PHE A 302 -8.32 13.90 19.03
C PHE A 302 -7.12 14.49 19.79
N TYR A 303 -7.25 14.60 21.12
CA TYR A 303 -6.20 15.06 22.05
C TYR A 303 -5.49 13.83 22.62
N ASP A 304 -4.29 13.53 22.14
CA ASP A 304 -3.51 12.39 22.60
C ASP A 304 -2.07 12.84 22.90
N ASP A 305 -1.56 12.54 24.10
CA ASP A 305 -0.19 12.83 24.55
C ASP A 305 0.80 11.71 24.16
N TYR A 306 1.68 12.02 23.20
CA TYR A 306 2.66 11.03 22.73
C TYR A 306 3.96 11.06 23.53
N ALA A 307 4.12 12.03 24.42
CA ALA A 307 5.33 12.26 25.16
C ALA A 307 5.37 11.47 26.49
N ALA A 308 6.50 11.59 27.18
CA ALA A 308 6.79 10.87 28.42
C ALA A 308 7.28 11.85 29.48
N HIS A 309 6.57 12.96 29.65
CA HIS A 309 7.02 14.08 30.46
C HIS A 309 6.66 13.96 31.95
N ARG A 310 5.73 13.08 32.33
CA ARG A 310 5.31 12.78 33.72
C ARG A 310 4.57 13.95 34.35
N ASP A 311 3.54 14.36 33.66
CA ASP A 311 2.68 15.48 33.97
C ASP A 311 1.77 15.17 35.17
N THR A 312 1.18 16.21 35.74
CA THR A 312 0.21 16.10 36.83
C THR A 312 -1.07 16.84 36.50
N VAL A 313 -2.19 16.11 36.46
CA VAL A 313 -3.54 16.64 36.26
C VAL A 313 -4.36 16.44 37.54
N ASP A 314 -4.95 17.51 38.05
CA ASP A 314 -5.99 17.50 39.08
C ASP A 314 -7.22 18.22 38.49
N ALA A 315 -8.19 17.46 37.98
CA ALA A 315 -9.32 18.03 37.25
C ALA A 315 -10.37 18.70 38.15
N GLY A 316 -10.38 18.35 39.45
CA GLY A 316 -11.24 18.98 40.43
C GLY A 316 -12.64 18.34 40.53
N ALA A 317 -13.69 19.08 40.23
CA ALA A 317 -15.07 18.62 40.25
C ALA A 317 -15.71 19.00 38.91
N GLY A 318 -16.56 18.14 38.38
CA GLY A 318 -16.97 18.33 36.99
C GLY A 318 -17.28 17.03 36.29
N ASN A 319 -17.58 17.12 35.01
CA ASN A 319 -17.47 15.96 34.13
C ASN A 319 -16.35 16.28 33.15
N ASP A 320 -15.13 15.93 33.54
CA ASP A 320 -13.93 16.42 32.87
C ASP A 320 -13.46 15.45 31.78
N LEU A 321 -12.81 15.99 30.75
CA LEU A 321 -12.13 15.20 29.72
C LEU A 321 -10.62 15.41 29.85
N ILE A 322 -9.90 14.33 30.11
CA ILE A 322 -8.47 14.35 30.36
C ILE A 322 -7.75 13.52 29.30
N ALA A 323 -6.74 14.10 28.66
CA ALA A 323 -5.77 13.40 27.82
C ALA A 323 -4.42 13.36 28.54
N ALA A 324 -3.86 12.15 28.66
CA ALA A 324 -2.61 11.93 29.38
C ALA A 324 -1.73 10.89 28.67
N GLY A 325 -0.43 11.01 28.87
CA GLY A 325 0.60 10.15 28.31
C GLY A 325 1.14 9.13 29.31
N ILE A 326 2.29 8.57 28.96
CA ILE A 326 2.94 7.54 29.78
C ILE A 326 3.69 8.17 30.96
N GLY A 327 3.32 7.72 32.17
CA GLY A 327 3.99 8.12 33.41
C GLY A 327 3.31 9.26 34.15
N ASP A 328 2.22 9.81 33.61
CA ASP A 328 1.50 10.93 34.18
C ASP A 328 0.67 10.56 35.39
N THR A 329 0.42 11.56 36.24
CA THR A 329 -0.44 11.46 37.41
C THR A 329 -1.73 12.22 37.16
N VAL A 330 -2.86 11.52 37.14
CA VAL A 330 -4.19 12.06 36.87
C VAL A 330 -5.12 11.79 38.06
N GLU A 331 -5.77 12.83 38.55
CA GLU A 331 -6.92 12.77 39.45
C GLU A 331 -8.12 13.45 38.76
N GLY A 332 -9.16 12.68 38.42
CA GLY A 332 -10.40 13.23 37.87
C GLY A 332 -11.26 13.93 38.92
N GLY A 333 -11.16 13.51 40.18
CA GLY A 333 -11.83 14.15 41.30
C GLY A 333 -13.32 13.81 41.38
N ALA A 334 -14.20 14.82 41.37
CA ALA A 334 -15.62 14.65 41.67
C ALA A 334 -16.52 14.86 40.46
N GLY A 335 -16.93 13.77 39.83
CA GLY A 335 -18.12 13.72 38.99
C GLY A 335 -18.11 12.51 38.06
N THR A 336 -18.18 12.70 36.74
CA THR A 336 -18.05 11.61 35.77
C THR A 336 -16.98 11.98 34.76
N ASP A 337 -15.77 11.56 35.06
CA ASP A 337 -14.58 12.01 34.36
C ASP A 337 -14.14 10.97 33.32
N ARG A 338 -13.71 11.46 32.14
CA ARG A 338 -13.32 10.66 30.98
C ARG A 338 -11.83 10.80 30.75
N LEU A 339 -11.15 9.67 30.56
CA LEU A 339 -9.72 9.61 30.25
C LEU A 339 -9.46 9.09 28.84
N ARG A 340 -8.57 9.77 28.13
CA ARG A 340 -7.86 9.30 26.94
C ARG A 340 -6.40 9.10 27.32
N LEU A 341 -5.90 7.88 27.22
CA LEU A 341 -4.53 7.54 27.61
C LEU A 341 -3.74 7.08 26.40
N THR A 342 -2.51 7.55 26.25
CA THR A 342 -1.58 7.02 25.23
C THR A 342 -0.28 6.61 25.89
N LEU A 343 0.25 5.48 25.42
CA LEU A 343 1.47 4.86 25.95
C LEU A 343 2.61 4.91 24.93
N ALA A 344 2.42 5.66 23.83
CA ALA A 344 3.32 5.68 22.68
C ALA A 344 4.75 6.14 23.01
N GLY A 345 4.91 6.98 24.05
CA GLY A 345 6.21 7.41 24.55
C GLY A 345 7.06 6.29 25.19
N ALA A 346 6.53 5.07 25.33
CA ALA A 346 7.29 3.93 25.81
C ALA A 346 8.39 3.52 24.80
N GLY A 347 9.64 3.41 25.25
CA GLY A 347 10.76 2.98 24.40
C GLY A 347 10.79 1.48 24.04
N GLN A 348 9.74 0.72 24.35
CA GLN A 348 9.60 -0.72 24.10
C GLN A 348 8.13 -1.16 24.28
N GLY A 349 7.80 -2.35 23.78
CA GLY A 349 6.47 -2.93 23.92
C GLY A 349 6.09 -3.22 25.38
N ILE A 350 4.79 -3.14 25.66
CA ILE A 350 4.18 -3.21 26.98
C ILE A 350 3.32 -4.46 27.14
N THR A 351 3.11 -4.85 28.41
CA THR A 351 2.08 -5.82 28.77
C THR A 351 1.02 -5.12 29.60
N LEU A 352 -0.14 -4.90 28.99
CA LEU A 352 -1.22 -4.10 29.57
C LEU A 352 -2.38 -5.00 30.00
N ALA A 353 -2.83 -4.86 31.24
CA ALA A 353 -4.09 -5.45 31.69
C ALA A 353 -5.07 -4.32 31.99
N LEU A 354 -6.05 -4.11 31.12
CA LEU A 354 -6.99 -2.97 31.19
C LEU A 354 -7.81 -2.96 32.50
N ALA A 355 -8.06 -4.14 33.09
CA ALA A 355 -8.70 -4.26 34.41
C ALA A 355 -8.01 -3.46 35.52
N ASN A 356 -6.69 -3.25 35.40
CA ASN A 356 -5.87 -2.65 36.44
C ASN A 356 -5.68 -1.14 36.26
N LEU A 357 -6.09 -0.59 35.12
CA LEU A 357 -5.81 0.80 34.76
C LEU A 357 -6.61 1.80 35.63
N ILE A 358 -7.82 1.43 36.06
CA ILE A 358 -8.70 2.26 36.93
C ILE A 358 -8.97 1.60 38.30
N ALA A 359 -8.05 0.77 38.79
CA ALA A 359 -8.16 0.34 40.18
C ALA A 359 -8.06 1.59 41.10
N ALA A 360 -8.74 1.59 42.25
CA ALA A 360 -8.47 2.62 43.26
C ALA A 360 -6.98 2.50 43.64
N ASP A 361 -6.18 3.53 43.34
CA ASP A 361 -4.71 3.53 43.34
C ASP A 361 -4.02 2.77 42.17
N GLY A 362 -4.62 2.79 40.99
CA GLY A 362 -4.04 2.26 39.76
C GLY A 362 -2.74 3.00 39.43
N ASN A 363 -1.61 2.31 39.52
CA ASN A 363 -0.36 2.82 38.98
C ASN A 363 -0.51 2.95 37.47
N ALA A 364 -0.36 4.17 36.94
CA ALA A 364 -0.19 4.39 35.52
C ALA A 364 1.11 3.71 35.08
N PHE A 365 1.13 3.20 33.85
CA PHE A 365 2.36 2.70 33.24
C PHE A 365 3.39 3.84 33.23
N GLY A 366 4.67 3.53 33.45
CA GLY A 366 5.73 4.55 33.54
C GLY A 366 5.91 5.19 34.93
N GLY A 367 5.09 4.84 35.93
CA GLY A 367 5.29 5.24 37.34
C GLY A 367 4.37 6.33 37.86
N GLY A 368 3.43 6.82 37.03
CA GLY A 368 2.37 7.74 37.43
C GLY A 368 1.20 7.04 38.14
N LYS A 369 0.10 7.77 38.36
CA LYS A 369 -1.09 7.27 39.07
C LYS A 369 -2.36 7.81 38.41
N ILE A 370 -3.34 6.95 38.16
CA ILE A 370 -4.67 7.37 37.68
C ILE A 370 -5.71 7.09 38.76
N THR A 371 -6.38 8.13 39.23
CA THR A 371 -7.46 8.07 40.22
C THR A 371 -8.62 8.99 39.85
N GLY A 372 -9.81 8.73 40.42
CA GLY A 372 -11.00 9.57 40.16
C GLY A 372 -11.52 9.55 38.73
N ILE A 373 -11.22 8.52 37.92
CA ILE A 373 -11.74 8.41 36.53
C ILE A 373 -12.92 7.43 36.48
N GLU A 374 -14.02 7.83 35.84
CA GLU A 374 -15.23 7.01 35.66
C GLU A 374 -15.20 6.20 34.36
N VAL A 375 -14.76 6.83 33.27
CA VAL A 375 -14.82 6.31 31.90
C VAL A 375 -13.43 6.40 31.26
N ILE A 376 -12.98 5.33 30.62
CA ILE A 376 -11.87 5.44 29.66
C ILE A 376 -12.51 5.49 28.27
N GLU A 377 -12.22 6.53 27.52
CA GLU A 377 -12.67 6.67 26.14
C GLU A 377 -11.70 5.97 25.18
N TYR A 378 -10.41 6.18 25.39
CA TYR A 378 -9.36 5.75 24.47
C TYR A 378 -8.12 5.24 25.20
N VAL A 379 -7.51 4.19 24.67
CA VAL A 379 -6.16 3.75 25.05
C VAL A 379 -5.35 3.49 23.79
N GLY A 380 -4.31 4.27 23.56
CA GLY A 380 -3.26 4.01 22.56
C GLY A 380 -2.07 3.28 23.20
N THR A 381 -1.57 2.19 22.61
CA THR A 381 -0.37 1.49 23.12
C THR A 381 0.91 2.04 22.50
N THR A 382 1.82 1.22 21.99
CA THR A 382 3.16 1.62 21.55
C THR A 382 3.38 1.25 20.08
N ASN A 383 4.43 1.75 19.45
CA ASN A 383 4.84 1.29 18.10
C ASN A 383 5.69 0.00 18.15
N PHE A 384 5.55 -0.82 19.20
CA PHE A 384 6.27 -2.06 19.42
C PHE A 384 5.32 -3.19 19.79
N ALA A 385 5.79 -4.43 19.65
CA ALA A 385 5.00 -5.62 20.01
C ALA A 385 4.48 -5.61 21.46
N ASP A 386 3.17 -5.45 21.58
CA ASP A 386 2.40 -5.29 22.80
C ASP A 386 1.59 -6.54 23.14
N SER A 387 1.30 -6.73 24.42
CA SER A 387 0.39 -7.79 24.89
C SER A 387 -0.69 -7.19 25.76
N VAL A 388 -1.89 -7.01 25.21
CA VAL A 388 -3.02 -6.41 25.90
C VAL A 388 -4.01 -7.47 26.37
N ARG A 389 -4.49 -7.34 27.61
CA ARG A 389 -5.61 -8.12 28.15
C ARG A 389 -6.80 -7.21 28.39
N ALA A 390 -7.75 -7.26 27.47
CA ALA A 390 -9.03 -6.59 27.51
C ALA A 390 -10.07 -7.46 28.24
N ALA A 391 -10.00 -7.45 29.57
CA ALA A 391 -10.94 -8.18 30.43
C ALA A 391 -11.34 -7.30 31.62
N GLY A 392 -12.64 -7.19 31.91
CA GLY A 392 -13.13 -6.40 33.05
C GLY A 392 -14.50 -5.80 32.78
N THR A 393 -14.97 -4.95 33.69
CA THR A 393 -16.26 -4.23 33.56
C THR A 393 -16.10 -2.76 33.15
N ARG A 394 -14.86 -2.27 33.05
CA ARG A 394 -14.51 -0.87 32.75
C ARG A 394 -13.38 -0.87 31.71
N LEU A 395 -13.73 -1.21 30.47
CA LEU A 395 -12.81 -1.19 29.34
C LEU A 395 -12.93 0.14 28.60
N PRO A 396 -11.89 0.56 27.86
CA PRO A 396 -11.99 1.70 26.96
C PRO A 396 -13.04 1.46 25.88
N GLU A 397 -13.63 2.54 25.35
CA GLU A 397 -14.47 2.46 24.15
C GLU A 397 -13.62 2.00 22.95
N THR A 398 -12.41 2.57 22.81
CA THR A 398 -11.43 2.24 21.76
C THR A 398 -10.07 1.86 22.35
N LEU A 399 -9.51 0.75 21.87
CA LEU A 399 -8.13 0.34 22.08
C LEU A 399 -7.39 0.40 20.75
N ASP A 400 -6.41 1.29 20.62
CA ASP A 400 -5.55 1.42 19.45
C ASP A 400 -4.16 0.88 19.80
N LEU A 401 -3.67 -0.08 19.03
CA LEU A 401 -2.39 -0.71 19.30
C LEU A 401 -1.22 -0.05 18.57
N LEU A 402 -1.49 0.92 17.71
CA LEU A 402 -0.52 1.70 16.92
C LEU A 402 0.35 0.86 15.99
N GLY A 403 1.37 0.16 16.48
CA GLY A 403 2.13 -0.75 15.64
C GLY A 403 3.00 -1.71 16.41
N GLY A 404 3.48 -2.76 15.76
CA GLY A 404 4.06 -3.91 16.44
C GLY A 404 3.39 -5.20 15.98
N ASN A 405 3.85 -6.33 16.49
CA ASN A 405 3.14 -7.60 16.29
C ASN A 405 2.45 -7.93 17.60
N ASP A 406 1.19 -7.52 17.72
CA ASP A 406 0.53 -7.39 19.00
C ASP A 406 -0.33 -8.61 19.33
N VAL A 407 -0.53 -8.84 20.62
CA VAL A 407 -1.35 -9.96 21.11
C VAL A 407 -2.43 -9.44 22.03
N ILE A 408 -3.67 -9.48 21.54
CA ILE A 408 -4.84 -9.04 22.29
C ILE A 408 -5.57 -10.25 22.87
N ARG A 409 -5.85 -10.24 24.17
CA ARG A 409 -6.73 -11.21 24.82
C ARG A 409 -8.02 -10.52 25.23
N SER A 410 -9.10 -10.79 24.51
CA SER A 410 -10.44 -10.27 24.83
C SER A 410 -11.30 -11.34 25.51
N ASN A 411 -11.91 -10.95 26.64
CA ASN A 411 -12.80 -11.81 27.43
C ASN A 411 -14.29 -11.48 27.26
N GLY A 412 -14.66 -10.68 26.25
CA GLY A 412 -16.05 -10.49 25.86
C GLY A 412 -16.80 -9.34 26.50
N SER A 413 -16.22 -8.15 26.43
CA SER A 413 -16.95 -6.89 26.52
C SER A 413 -16.83 -6.16 25.18
N ALA A 414 -17.87 -5.40 24.79
CA ALA A 414 -17.87 -4.67 23.54
C ALA A 414 -16.85 -3.52 23.61
N ILE A 415 -15.81 -3.61 22.79
CA ILE A 415 -14.80 -2.57 22.57
C ILE A 415 -14.46 -2.56 21.08
N THR A 416 -14.04 -1.41 20.57
CA THR A 416 -13.37 -1.28 19.28
C THR A 416 -11.88 -1.48 19.50
N ILE A 417 -11.28 -2.40 18.75
CA ILE A 417 -9.83 -2.63 18.77
C ILE A 417 -9.29 -2.33 17.38
N ASP A 418 -8.29 -1.46 17.29
CA ASP A 418 -7.46 -1.27 16.11
C ASP A 418 -6.08 -1.90 16.36
N GLY A 419 -5.66 -2.80 15.48
CA GLY A 419 -4.36 -3.47 15.52
C GLY A 419 -3.21 -2.55 15.08
N GLY A 420 -3.50 -1.57 14.22
CA GLY A 420 -2.44 -0.69 13.72
C GLY A 420 -1.50 -1.39 12.73
N ASP A 421 -0.22 -1.05 12.73
CA ASP A 421 0.78 -1.61 11.82
C ASP A 421 1.44 -2.88 12.38
N GLY A 422 1.37 -4.01 11.69
CA GLY A 422 2.13 -5.23 11.94
C GLY A 422 1.27 -6.48 11.90
N ASN A 423 1.81 -7.61 12.39
CA ASN A 423 1.10 -8.89 12.33
C ASN A 423 0.45 -9.19 13.68
N ASP A 424 -0.81 -8.84 13.81
CA ASP A 424 -1.52 -8.84 15.08
C ASP A 424 -2.32 -10.11 15.30
N ARG A 425 -2.50 -10.42 16.58
CA ARG A 425 -3.21 -11.62 17.01
C ARG A 425 -4.26 -11.34 18.06
N LEU A 426 -5.51 -11.43 17.64
CA LEU A 426 -6.66 -11.48 18.54
C LEU A 426 -6.87 -12.90 19.07
N LEU A 427 -6.73 -13.06 20.39
CA LEU A 427 -7.10 -14.26 21.14
C LEU A 427 -8.50 -14.05 21.75
N GLY A 428 -9.53 -14.46 21.03
CA GLY A 428 -10.92 -14.29 21.43
C GLY A 428 -11.45 -15.46 22.26
N THR A 429 -12.18 -15.17 23.34
CA THR A 429 -12.87 -16.20 24.14
C THR A 429 -14.38 -16.00 24.28
N LYS A 430 -14.88 -14.76 24.16
CA LYS A 430 -16.31 -14.35 24.14
C LYS A 430 -16.46 -12.94 23.50
N SER A 431 -17.66 -12.66 22.97
CA SER A 431 -18.39 -11.40 22.66
C SER A 431 -17.85 -10.35 21.65
N GLY A 432 -18.71 -9.96 20.69
CA GLY A 432 -19.43 -8.67 20.67
C GLY A 432 -18.72 -7.36 20.26
N GLY A 433 -17.40 -7.31 20.17
CA GLY A 433 -16.65 -6.11 19.75
C GLY A 433 -16.39 -6.02 18.25
N ILE A 434 -15.66 -4.97 17.85
CA ILE A 434 -15.06 -4.75 16.53
C ILE A 434 -13.55 -4.95 16.67
N PHE A 435 -12.94 -5.70 15.75
CA PHE A 435 -11.48 -5.76 15.61
C PHE A 435 -11.10 -5.43 14.18
N ASN A 436 -10.29 -4.40 14.02
CA ASN A 436 -9.61 -4.05 12.78
C ASN A 436 -8.16 -4.53 12.92
N GLY A 437 -7.70 -5.48 12.11
CA GLY A 437 -6.33 -5.96 12.17
C GLY A 437 -5.30 -4.91 11.76
N GLY A 438 -5.69 -3.96 10.91
CA GLY A 438 -4.81 -2.88 10.50
C GLY A 438 -3.96 -3.26 9.28
N ALA A 439 -2.65 -3.06 9.34
CA ALA A 439 -1.74 -3.28 8.23
C ALA A 439 -0.77 -4.42 8.53
N GLY A 440 -0.95 -5.58 7.91
CA GLY A 440 -0.01 -6.68 8.03
C GLY A 440 -0.71 -7.99 7.70
N TYR A 441 -0.27 -9.07 8.33
CA TYR A 441 -0.97 -10.35 8.31
C TYR A 441 -1.53 -10.62 9.71
N ASP A 442 -2.85 -10.52 9.81
CA ASP A 442 -3.56 -10.47 11.07
C ASP A 442 -4.39 -11.73 11.30
N LYS A 443 -4.46 -12.13 12.57
CA LYS A 443 -5.03 -13.43 12.97
C LYS A 443 -6.04 -13.30 14.10
N ALA A 444 -7.22 -13.86 13.87
CA ALA A 444 -8.21 -14.12 14.90
C ALA A 444 -8.18 -15.60 15.32
N ASP A 445 -7.86 -15.86 16.59
CA ASP A 445 -7.67 -17.19 17.17
C ASP A 445 -8.74 -17.45 18.25
N PHE A 446 -9.72 -18.30 17.91
CA PHE A 446 -10.81 -18.73 18.78
C PHE A 446 -10.64 -20.16 19.31
N THR A 447 -9.46 -20.78 19.18
CA THR A 447 -9.29 -22.21 19.52
C THR A 447 -9.47 -22.52 21.01
N LYS A 448 -9.54 -21.48 21.86
CA LYS A 448 -9.81 -21.57 23.31
C LYS A 448 -11.24 -21.18 23.69
N ALA A 449 -12.11 -20.88 22.73
CA ALA A 449 -13.50 -20.58 23.00
C ALA A 449 -14.20 -21.81 23.62
N ALA A 450 -15.07 -21.55 24.61
CA ALA A 450 -15.76 -22.61 25.37
C ALA A 450 -17.12 -23.00 24.75
N ALA A 451 -17.44 -22.47 23.57
CA ALA A 451 -18.65 -22.72 22.79
C ALA A 451 -18.36 -22.37 21.32
N LYS A 452 -19.27 -22.76 20.42
CA LYS A 452 -19.20 -22.35 19.02
C LYS A 452 -19.15 -20.84 18.83
N VAL A 453 -18.46 -20.40 17.79
CA VAL A 453 -18.31 -19.02 17.37
C VAL A 453 -19.03 -18.75 16.05
N THR A 454 -19.46 -17.51 15.88
CA THR A 454 -19.90 -16.98 14.59
C THR A 454 -19.03 -15.77 14.26
N VAL A 455 -18.33 -15.83 13.14
CA VAL A 455 -17.37 -14.83 12.68
C VAL A 455 -17.81 -14.32 11.31
N LEU A 456 -17.72 -13.00 11.12
CA LEU A 456 -17.96 -12.34 9.85
C LEU A 456 -16.82 -11.34 9.61
N LEU A 457 -16.10 -11.52 8.50
CA LEU A 457 -15.10 -10.58 8.02
C LEU A 457 -15.79 -9.50 7.16
N TYR A 458 -15.42 -8.24 7.39
CA TYR A 458 -15.82 -7.07 6.63
C TYR A 458 -14.63 -6.56 5.84
N ASP A 459 -14.91 -5.90 4.72
CA ASP A 459 -13.86 -5.32 3.88
C ASP A 459 -13.31 -4.03 4.46
N ARG A 460 -14.19 -3.26 5.11
CA ARG A 460 -13.82 -1.98 5.68
C ARG A 460 -14.45 -1.79 7.06
N PRO A 461 -13.76 -1.07 7.96
CA PRO A 461 -14.32 -0.71 9.25
C PRO A 461 -15.61 0.14 9.16
N GLU A 462 -15.79 0.93 8.10
CA GLU A 462 -16.99 1.77 7.90
C GLU A 462 -18.26 0.98 7.56
N ASP A 463 -18.14 -0.30 7.19
CA ASP A 463 -19.28 -1.15 6.86
C ASP A 463 -20.03 -1.67 8.11
N PHE A 464 -19.51 -1.39 9.32
CA PHE A 464 -20.16 -1.78 10.58
C PHE A 464 -21.49 -1.04 10.84
N ASP A 465 -21.71 0.14 10.23
CA ASP A 465 -22.91 0.98 10.40
C ASP A 465 -24.13 0.53 9.59
N TYR A 466 -23.99 -0.47 8.70
CA TYR A 466 -25.09 -1.02 7.93
C TYR A 466 -25.48 -2.42 8.45
N PRO A 467 -26.44 -2.53 9.39
CA PRO A 467 -26.96 -3.83 9.77
C PRO A 467 -27.67 -4.42 8.55
N ASP A 468 -27.02 -5.39 7.91
CA ASP A 468 -27.63 -6.16 6.83
C ASP A 468 -28.97 -6.77 7.35
N PRO A 469 -30.11 -6.44 6.73
CA PRO A 469 -31.41 -6.94 7.15
C PRO A 469 -31.60 -8.46 6.97
N TYR A 470 -30.66 -9.18 6.37
CA TYR A 470 -30.78 -10.62 6.09
C TYR A 470 -30.35 -11.57 7.23
N TRP A 471 -29.72 -11.11 8.31
CA TRP A 471 -29.19 -11.99 9.37
C TRP A 471 -29.89 -11.89 10.74
N GLN A 472 -31.23 -11.87 10.74
CA GLN A 472 -32.03 -12.07 11.96
C GLN A 472 -32.29 -13.56 12.26
N GLU A 473 -31.23 -14.33 12.53
CA GLU A 473 -31.35 -15.68 13.08
C GLU A 473 -31.28 -15.63 14.62
N PRO A 474 -32.31 -16.09 15.35
CA PRO A 474 -32.32 -16.09 16.81
C PRO A 474 -31.44 -17.23 17.37
N GLY A 475 -30.16 -16.96 17.59
CA GLY A 475 -29.25 -17.92 18.21
C GLY A 475 -27.78 -17.49 18.37
N ILE A 476 -27.46 -16.23 18.11
CA ILE A 476 -26.08 -15.71 18.02
C ILE A 476 -25.36 -15.83 19.37
N ILE A 477 -24.40 -16.74 19.47
CA ILE A 477 -23.36 -16.71 20.51
C ILE A 477 -22.21 -15.87 19.93
N ARG A 478 -22.10 -14.63 20.42
CA ARG A 478 -21.18 -13.60 19.92
C ARG A 478 -19.75 -13.97 20.32
N GLY A 479 -18.87 -14.20 19.34
CA GLY A 479 -17.43 -14.50 19.52
C GLY A 479 -16.55 -13.24 19.43
N VAL A 480 -16.75 -12.44 18.38
CA VAL A 480 -16.45 -11.01 18.16
C VAL A 480 -17.39 -10.69 17.00
N SER A 481 -18.20 -9.64 17.09
CA SER A 481 -19.35 -9.57 16.18
C SER A 481 -18.96 -9.17 14.76
N GLN A 482 -17.78 -8.58 14.57
CA GLN A 482 -17.32 -8.05 13.29
C GLN A 482 -15.77 -7.94 13.29
N LEU A 483 -15.10 -8.50 12.29
CA LEU A 483 -13.66 -8.34 12.09
C LEU A 483 -13.42 -7.66 10.73
N SER A 484 -12.41 -6.81 10.61
CA SER A 484 -11.98 -6.25 9.32
C SER A 484 -10.47 -6.30 9.19
N LYS A 485 -9.95 -6.41 7.97
CA LYS A 485 -8.51 -6.54 7.72
C LYS A 485 -7.89 -7.67 8.57
N VAL A 486 -8.47 -8.86 8.45
CA VAL A 486 -7.97 -10.08 9.12
C VAL A 486 -7.88 -11.15 8.05
N GLU A 487 -6.69 -11.72 7.88
CA GLU A 487 -6.42 -12.72 6.85
C GLU A 487 -6.63 -14.15 7.37
N GLU A 488 -6.41 -14.42 8.66
CA GLU A 488 -6.55 -15.77 9.22
C GLU A 488 -7.57 -15.84 10.37
N VAL A 489 -8.51 -16.77 10.25
CA VAL A 489 -9.46 -17.09 11.32
C VAL A 489 -9.33 -18.55 11.73
N LEU A 490 -9.09 -18.80 13.00
CA LEU A 490 -9.19 -20.13 13.61
C LEU A 490 -10.45 -20.21 14.47
N GLY A 491 -11.31 -21.16 14.17
CA GLY A 491 -12.49 -21.54 14.93
C GLY A 491 -12.17 -22.14 16.30
N SER A 492 -13.23 -22.60 16.95
CA SER A 492 -13.29 -23.23 18.25
C SER A 492 -13.21 -24.77 18.14
N GLY A 493 -13.56 -25.51 19.19
CA GLY A 493 -13.69 -26.97 19.13
C GLY A 493 -15.13 -27.44 18.97
N PHE A 494 -16.00 -26.60 18.41
CA PHE A 494 -17.45 -26.81 18.26
C PHE A 494 -17.89 -26.34 16.87
N GLY A 495 -19.06 -26.79 16.40
CA GLY A 495 -19.59 -26.39 15.08
C GLY A 495 -19.85 -24.90 14.93
N ASP A 496 -18.92 -24.23 14.25
CA ASP A 496 -18.78 -22.81 14.05
C ASP A 496 -19.43 -22.33 12.74
N LYS A 497 -19.59 -21.01 12.62
CA LYS A 497 -19.90 -20.36 11.34
C LYS A 497 -18.89 -19.25 11.09
N ILE A 498 -18.11 -19.34 10.03
CA ILE A 498 -17.09 -18.35 9.68
C ILE A 498 -17.36 -17.91 8.25
N THR A 499 -17.59 -16.62 8.07
CA THR A 499 -17.79 -15.99 6.75
C THR A 499 -16.66 -15.00 6.50
N GLY A 500 -15.93 -15.19 5.40
CA GLY A 500 -14.87 -14.33 4.90
C GLY A 500 -15.40 -13.07 4.21
N ASN A 501 -14.51 -12.34 3.56
CA ASN A 501 -14.80 -11.08 2.89
C ASN A 501 -14.42 -11.15 1.40
N ARG A 502 -14.05 -10.05 0.73
CA ARG A 502 -13.59 -10.07 -0.69
C ARG A 502 -12.05 -10.11 -0.83
N LEU A 503 -11.34 -10.34 0.27
CA LEU A 503 -9.89 -10.54 0.31
C LEU A 503 -9.60 -12.03 0.47
N ALA A 504 -8.39 -12.45 0.08
CA ALA A 504 -7.94 -13.81 0.35
C ALA A 504 -7.89 -14.10 1.87
N ASN A 505 -8.63 -15.10 2.31
CA ASN A 505 -8.78 -15.50 3.70
C ASN A 505 -8.34 -16.95 3.92
N LEU A 506 -7.75 -17.21 5.08
CA LEU A 506 -7.46 -18.56 5.59
C LEU A 506 -8.43 -18.87 6.73
N LEU A 507 -9.43 -19.68 6.44
CA LEU A 507 -10.51 -20.03 7.36
C LEU A 507 -10.32 -21.46 7.85
N LYS A 508 -10.18 -21.64 9.17
CA LYS A 508 -10.04 -22.98 9.79
C LYS A 508 -11.13 -23.24 10.81
N GLY A 509 -12.00 -24.21 10.58
CA GLY A 509 -13.07 -24.60 11.50
C GLY A 509 -12.54 -25.29 12.77
N MET A 510 -11.50 -26.10 12.60
CA MET A 510 -10.80 -26.89 13.61
C MET A 510 -11.51 -28.20 13.98
N ALA A 511 -12.49 -28.19 14.87
CA ALA A 511 -13.21 -29.41 15.25
C ALA A 511 -14.68 -29.08 15.50
N GLY A 512 -15.58 -30.02 15.18
CA GLY A 512 -17.02 -29.77 15.18
C GLY A 512 -17.53 -29.70 13.75
N ASP A 513 -18.85 -29.64 13.58
CA ASP A 513 -19.47 -29.54 12.26
C ASP A 513 -19.57 -28.06 11.88
N ASP A 514 -18.63 -27.58 11.07
CA ASP A 514 -18.40 -26.17 10.79
C ASP A 514 -19.05 -25.72 9.46
N LEU A 515 -19.42 -24.43 9.39
CA LEU A 515 -19.85 -23.76 8.17
C LEU A 515 -18.84 -22.66 7.83
N LEU A 516 -18.03 -22.90 6.80
CA LEU A 516 -17.07 -21.94 6.27
C LEU A 516 -17.57 -21.40 4.93
N ASP A 517 -17.60 -20.07 4.81
CA ASP A 517 -17.98 -19.33 3.62
C ASP A 517 -16.84 -18.36 3.31
N GLY A 518 -16.10 -18.54 2.22
CA GLY A 518 -14.95 -17.71 1.83
C GLY A 518 -15.37 -16.30 1.41
N GLY A 519 -16.46 -16.22 0.66
CA GLY A 519 -17.01 -14.96 0.16
C GLY A 519 -16.44 -14.66 -1.21
N GLY A 520 -15.37 -13.87 -1.29
CA GLY A 520 -14.62 -13.74 -2.52
C GLY A 520 -13.15 -13.43 -2.30
N GLY A 521 -12.36 -13.46 -3.37
CA GLY A 521 -10.91 -13.59 -3.24
C GLY A 521 -10.52 -15.06 -3.29
N ASN A 522 -9.22 -15.35 -3.17
CA ASN A 522 -8.71 -16.71 -3.28
C ASN A 522 -8.51 -17.27 -1.87
N ASP A 523 -9.50 -17.99 -1.38
CA ASP A 523 -9.60 -18.42 0.00
C ASP A 523 -9.04 -19.83 0.21
N THR A 524 -8.67 -20.13 1.45
CA THR A 524 -8.36 -21.50 1.88
C THR A 524 -9.28 -21.89 3.03
N LEU A 525 -10.14 -22.87 2.79
CA LEU A 525 -11.15 -23.36 3.71
C LEU A 525 -10.74 -24.74 4.24
N ASP A 526 -10.44 -24.83 5.53
CA ASP A 526 -10.08 -26.07 6.24
C ASP A 526 -11.08 -26.31 7.36
N GLY A 527 -12.11 -27.11 7.10
CA GLY A 527 -13.12 -27.44 8.12
C GLY A 527 -12.51 -28.11 9.35
N GLY A 528 -11.49 -28.94 9.13
CA GLY A 528 -10.86 -29.72 10.18
C GLY A 528 -11.68 -30.98 10.47
N ALA A 529 -11.80 -31.36 11.75
CA ALA A 529 -12.44 -32.60 12.14
C ALA A 529 -13.94 -32.43 12.42
N GLY A 530 -14.78 -33.02 11.59
CA GLY A 530 -16.23 -32.93 11.74
C GLY A 530 -16.92 -33.28 10.43
N THR A 531 -18.19 -32.98 10.31
CA THR A 531 -18.87 -32.94 9.01
C THR A 531 -19.09 -31.49 8.63
N ASP A 532 -18.24 -30.98 7.76
CA ASP A 532 -18.16 -29.55 7.48
C ASP A 532 -18.86 -29.16 6.19
N ARG A 533 -19.29 -27.90 6.11
CA ARG A 533 -19.81 -27.27 4.90
C ARG A 533 -18.85 -26.15 4.50
N LEU A 534 -18.23 -26.29 3.33
CA LEU A 534 -17.25 -25.36 2.78
C LEU A 534 -17.81 -24.72 1.50
N ASP A 535 -17.94 -23.40 1.49
CA ASP A 535 -18.50 -22.60 0.40
C ASP A 535 -17.42 -21.56 0.04
N GLY A 536 -16.72 -21.73 -1.08
CA GLY A 536 -15.55 -20.89 -1.45
C GLY A 536 -16.00 -19.50 -1.88
N GLY A 537 -16.94 -19.47 -2.83
CA GLY A 537 -17.55 -18.23 -3.30
C GLY A 537 -16.98 -17.83 -4.65
N ALA A 538 -16.29 -16.69 -4.74
CA ALA A 538 -15.75 -16.17 -5.99
C ALA A 538 -14.24 -15.91 -5.89
N GLY A 539 -13.46 -16.51 -6.76
CA GLY A 539 -11.99 -16.49 -6.76
C GLY A 539 -11.48 -17.93 -6.89
N ASP A 540 -10.16 -18.10 -6.93
CA ASP A 540 -9.57 -19.44 -7.02
C ASP A 540 -9.34 -20.00 -5.61
N ASP A 541 -10.29 -20.78 -5.11
CA ASP A 541 -10.36 -21.24 -3.73
C ASP A 541 -9.69 -22.61 -3.52
N THR A 542 -9.30 -22.89 -2.27
CA THR A 542 -8.72 -24.18 -1.86
C THR A 542 -9.49 -24.79 -0.70
N TYR A 543 -10.06 -25.97 -0.94
CA TYR A 543 -10.75 -26.79 0.05
C TYR A 543 -9.80 -27.85 0.63
N VAL A 544 -9.56 -27.81 1.93
CA VAL A 544 -8.84 -28.86 2.65
C VAL A 544 -9.86 -29.82 3.26
N ILE A 545 -9.93 -31.03 2.72
CA ILE A 545 -10.91 -32.04 3.12
C ILE A 545 -10.26 -33.10 4.00
N THR A 546 -10.83 -33.33 5.19
CA THR A 546 -10.32 -34.34 6.13
C THR A 546 -11.34 -35.41 6.51
N ASP A 547 -12.64 -35.17 6.31
CA ASP A 547 -13.70 -36.15 6.49
C ASP A 547 -14.45 -36.43 5.17
N ALA A 548 -14.89 -37.67 4.96
CA ALA A 548 -15.60 -38.06 3.75
C ALA A 548 -17.04 -37.53 3.70
N LEU A 549 -17.54 -36.98 4.81
CA LEU A 549 -18.86 -36.37 4.93
C LEU A 549 -18.86 -34.86 4.68
N ASP A 550 -17.69 -34.24 4.56
CA ASP A 550 -17.55 -32.82 4.21
C ASP A 550 -18.29 -32.50 2.91
N GLN A 551 -18.83 -31.28 2.82
CA GLN A 551 -19.61 -30.82 1.67
C GLN A 551 -18.99 -29.56 1.10
N ILE A 552 -18.59 -29.63 -0.15
CA ILE A 552 -18.18 -28.47 -0.94
C ILE A 552 -19.40 -27.92 -1.68
N ILE A 553 -19.57 -26.60 -1.62
CA ILE A 553 -20.54 -25.87 -2.42
C ILE A 553 -19.78 -24.93 -3.31
N GLU A 554 -20.00 -25.11 -4.60
CA GLU A 554 -19.44 -24.24 -5.62
C GLU A 554 -20.48 -23.69 -6.57
N ALA A 555 -20.31 -22.41 -6.90
CA ALA A 555 -21.10 -21.74 -7.91
C ALA A 555 -20.51 -21.99 -9.31
N ALA A 556 -21.34 -21.83 -10.34
CA ALA A 556 -20.80 -21.72 -11.69
C ALA A 556 -20.06 -20.38 -11.81
N ASP A 557 -18.91 -20.37 -12.48
CA ASP A 557 -18.04 -19.20 -12.64
C ASP A 557 -17.44 -18.66 -11.30
N GLY A 558 -17.24 -19.55 -10.31
CA GLY A 558 -16.59 -19.24 -9.02
C GLY A 558 -15.10 -18.91 -9.18
N GLY A 559 -14.36 -19.75 -9.89
CA GLY A 559 -12.95 -19.55 -10.22
C GLY A 559 -12.38 -20.84 -10.77
N SER A 560 -11.08 -21.09 -10.54
CA SER A 560 -10.47 -22.41 -10.69
C SER A 560 -10.13 -22.99 -9.33
N ASP A 561 -11.03 -23.82 -8.82
CA ASP A 561 -11.01 -24.24 -7.43
C ASP A 561 -10.25 -25.55 -7.23
N THR A 562 -9.65 -25.72 -6.04
CA THR A 562 -8.79 -26.87 -5.73
C THR A 562 -9.23 -27.58 -4.47
N VAL A 563 -9.46 -28.90 -4.57
CA VAL A 563 -9.54 -29.78 -3.41
C VAL A 563 -8.18 -30.35 -3.09
N ARG A 564 -7.76 -30.24 -1.82
CA ARG A 564 -6.57 -30.90 -1.27
C ARG A 564 -7.00 -31.84 -0.16
N THR A 565 -6.70 -33.13 -0.33
CA THR A 565 -7.20 -34.14 0.61
C THR A 565 -6.27 -35.34 0.75
N ALA A 566 -6.29 -36.02 1.89
CA ALA A 566 -5.52 -37.24 2.11
C ALA A 566 -6.37 -38.52 2.02
N ILE A 567 -7.67 -38.38 1.70
CA ILE A 567 -8.64 -39.47 1.60
C ILE A 567 -9.18 -39.59 0.16
N THR A 568 -9.84 -40.72 -0.15
CA THR A 568 -10.52 -40.89 -1.43
C THR A 568 -11.61 -39.83 -1.59
N TRP A 569 -11.61 -39.12 -2.73
CA TRP A 569 -12.51 -38.00 -2.95
C TRP A 569 -13.04 -37.93 -4.37
N LYS A 570 -14.28 -37.42 -4.48
CA LYS A 570 -14.93 -37.10 -5.75
C LYS A 570 -15.26 -35.62 -5.79
N LEU A 571 -14.80 -34.92 -6.83
CA LEU A 571 -15.08 -33.51 -7.05
C LEU A 571 -16.60 -33.27 -7.17
N ALA A 572 -17.08 -32.24 -6.47
CA ALA A 572 -18.40 -31.66 -6.70
C ALA A 572 -18.43 -31.01 -8.10
N GLY A 573 -19.62 -30.65 -8.59
CA GLY A 573 -19.71 -29.87 -9.83
C GLY A 573 -19.06 -28.49 -9.65
N ASN A 574 -18.50 -27.95 -10.73
CA ASN A 574 -17.81 -26.64 -10.77
C ASN A 574 -16.53 -26.56 -9.93
N VAL A 575 -15.93 -27.70 -9.56
CA VAL A 575 -14.59 -27.74 -8.99
C VAL A 575 -13.65 -28.36 -10.02
N GLU A 576 -12.54 -27.70 -10.32
CA GLU A 576 -11.68 -28.08 -11.44
C GLU A 576 -10.48 -28.94 -11.01
N ASN A 577 -9.93 -28.73 -9.81
CA ASN A 577 -8.68 -29.36 -9.42
C ASN A 577 -8.83 -30.28 -8.20
N LEU A 578 -8.16 -31.45 -8.25
CA LEU A 578 -7.99 -32.36 -7.12
C LEU A 578 -6.50 -32.65 -6.93
N GLU A 579 -5.99 -32.43 -5.72
CA GLU A 579 -4.68 -32.89 -5.28
C GLU A 579 -4.83 -33.86 -4.11
N LEU A 580 -4.45 -35.12 -4.35
CA LEU A 580 -4.26 -36.10 -3.30
C LEU A 580 -2.94 -35.81 -2.57
N THR A 581 -3.01 -35.77 -1.25
CA THR A 581 -1.91 -35.49 -0.34
C THR A 581 -1.58 -36.73 0.48
N GLY A 582 -0.50 -36.67 1.26
CA GLY A 582 -0.03 -37.80 2.06
C GLY A 582 0.66 -38.88 1.23
N SER A 583 0.74 -40.10 1.77
CA SER A 583 1.46 -41.24 1.15
C SER A 583 0.65 -42.55 1.17
N ALA A 584 -0.56 -42.54 1.73
CA ALA A 584 -1.44 -43.69 1.70
C ALA A 584 -2.21 -43.72 0.37
N ALA A 585 -2.56 -44.92 -0.09
CA ALA A 585 -3.44 -45.08 -1.25
C ALA A 585 -4.78 -44.38 -1.01
N ALA A 586 -5.15 -43.50 -1.93
CA ALA A 586 -6.40 -42.77 -2.00
C ALA A 586 -6.80 -42.64 -3.48
N ASP A 587 -8.08 -42.58 -3.77
CA ASP A 587 -8.56 -42.48 -5.15
C ASP A 587 -9.11 -41.08 -5.42
N GLY A 588 -8.94 -40.60 -6.64
CA GLY A 588 -9.42 -39.30 -7.10
C GLY A 588 -10.44 -39.48 -8.20
N THR A 589 -11.52 -38.73 -8.15
CA THR A 589 -12.56 -38.77 -9.18
C THR A 589 -13.01 -37.37 -9.53
N GLY A 590 -12.97 -37.04 -10.82
CA GLY A 590 -13.45 -35.79 -11.39
C GLY A 590 -14.98 -35.68 -11.47
N ASN A 591 -15.43 -34.67 -12.21
CA ASN A 591 -16.81 -34.36 -12.54
C ASN A 591 -16.99 -34.39 -14.07
N ALA A 592 -17.87 -33.58 -14.65
CA ALA A 592 -18.13 -33.58 -16.11
C ALA A 592 -17.48 -32.38 -16.83
N GLY A 593 -16.69 -31.58 -16.12
CA GLY A 593 -15.91 -30.47 -16.65
C GLY A 593 -14.46 -30.89 -16.88
N ALA A 594 -13.65 -29.98 -17.42
CA ALA A 594 -12.20 -30.21 -17.54
C ALA A 594 -11.56 -30.18 -16.14
N ASN A 595 -10.99 -31.31 -15.70
CA ASN A 595 -10.41 -31.44 -14.37
C ASN A 595 -8.91 -31.69 -14.40
N ARG A 596 -8.20 -31.22 -13.37
CA ARG A 596 -6.80 -31.58 -13.11
C ARG A 596 -6.71 -32.45 -11.87
N LEU A 597 -6.38 -33.72 -12.06
CA LEU A 597 -6.30 -34.73 -11.01
C LEU A 597 -4.84 -35.11 -10.77
N VAL A 598 -4.36 -34.86 -9.56
CA VAL A 598 -2.99 -35.17 -9.15
C VAL A 598 -2.98 -36.15 -8.00
N GLY A 599 -2.31 -37.29 -8.21
CA GLY A 599 -2.11 -38.35 -7.24
C GLY A 599 -1.12 -38.00 -6.13
N ASN A 600 -0.90 -38.98 -5.25
CA ASN A 600 0.07 -38.91 -4.16
C ASN A 600 1.17 -39.97 -4.36
N ALA A 601 1.83 -40.43 -3.28
CA ALA A 601 2.88 -41.45 -3.39
C ALA A 601 2.35 -42.90 -3.25
N GLY A 602 1.04 -43.05 -3.07
CA GLY A 602 0.36 -44.34 -2.97
C GLY A 602 -0.13 -44.83 -4.34
N ALA A 603 -0.62 -46.07 -4.41
CA ALA A 603 -1.32 -46.54 -5.60
C ALA A 603 -2.71 -45.88 -5.67
N ASN A 604 -2.91 -44.99 -6.63
CA ASN A 604 -4.13 -44.21 -6.80
C ASN A 604 -4.95 -44.72 -8.00
N VAL A 605 -6.28 -44.66 -7.90
CA VAL A 605 -7.16 -44.68 -9.08
C VAL A 605 -7.63 -43.25 -9.35
N LEU A 606 -7.26 -42.68 -10.49
CA LEU A 606 -7.70 -41.36 -10.95
C LEU A 606 -8.67 -41.53 -12.12
N MET A 607 -9.91 -41.04 -11.97
CA MET A 607 -10.95 -41.10 -12.99
C MET A 607 -11.42 -39.68 -13.37
N GLY A 608 -11.24 -39.26 -14.62
CA GLY A 608 -11.67 -37.94 -15.13
C GLY A 608 -13.19 -37.85 -15.33
N TYR A 609 -13.76 -38.85 -16.01
CA TYR A 609 -15.15 -38.97 -16.50
C TYR A 609 -15.41 -38.30 -17.85
N ASP A 610 -16.08 -37.15 -17.89
CA ASP A 610 -16.34 -36.42 -19.13
C ASP A 610 -15.55 -35.12 -19.02
N GLY A 611 -14.94 -34.64 -20.08
CA GLY A 611 -14.20 -33.38 -19.99
C GLY A 611 -12.97 -33.38 -20.88
N LYS A 612 -12.06 -32.45 -20.63
CA LYS A 612 -10.68 -32.58 -21.08
C LYS A 612 -9.87 -32.58 -19.81
N ASP A 613 -9.48 -33.76 -19.37
CA ASP A 613 -8.90 -33.98 -18.06
C ASP A 613 -7.38 -34.07 -18.14
N GLU A 614 -6.72 -33.65 -17.08
CA GLU A 614 -5.27 -33.70 -16.91
C GLU A 614 -4.97 -34.59 -15.69
N LEU A 615 -4.34 -35.74 -15.92
CA LEU A 615 -4.09 -36.76 -14.89
C LEU A 615 -2.57 -36.94 -14.68
N ASP A 616 -2.09 -36.73 -13.46
CA ASP A 616 -0.73 -37.06 -13.01
C ASP A 616 -0.79 -38.01 -11.81
N GLY A 617 -0.44 -39.28 -12.01
CA GLY A 617 -0.43 -40.29 -10.94
C GLY A 617 0.63 -40.04 -9.87
N ARG A 618 1.71 -39.31 -10.19
CA ARG A 618 2.95 -39.25 -9.40
C ARG A 618 3.48 -40.66 -9.09
N ALA A 619 4.17 -40.84 -7.96
CA ALA A 619 4.78 -42.12 -7.64
C ALA A 619 3.71 -43.10 -7.16
N GLY A 620 3.70 -44.32 -7.68
CA GLY A 620 2.68 -45.28 -7.30
C GLY A 620 2.66 -46.42 -8.28
N ALA A 621 1.69 -47.31 -8.12
CA ALA A 621 1.28 -48.21 -9.19
C ALA A 621 -0.18 -47.89 -9.43
N ASP A 622 -0.40 -46.88 -10.26
CA ASP A 622 -1.66 -46.16 -10.40
C ASP A 622 -2.57 -46.76 -11.48
N ARG A 623 -3.79 -46.25 -11.53
CA ARG A 623 -4.71 -46.44 -12.65
C ARG A 623 -5.27 -45.08 -13.04
N LEU A 624 -4.93 -44.61 -14.23
CA LEU A 624 -5.36 -43.34 -14.80
C LEU A 624 -6.37 -43.60 -15.92
N ASP A 625 -7.58 -43.06 -15.79
CA ASP A 625 -8.71 -43.25 -16.71
C ASP A 625 -9.32 -41.87 -16.98
N GLY A 626 -9.05 -41.27 -18.14
CA GLY A 626 -9.53 -39.94 -18.51
C GLY A 626 -11.04 -39.99 -18.74
N GLY A 627 -11.48 -40.93 -19.58
CA GLY A 627 -12.88 -41.15 -19.86
C GLY A 627 -13.25 -40.54 -21.21
N SER A 628 -14.36 -39.81 -21.31
CA SER A 628 -14.78 -39.21 -22.58
C SER A 628 -14.20 -37.81 -22.74
N GLY A 629 -13.56 -37.56 -23.88
CA GLY A 629 -13.06 -36.24 -24.28
C GLY A 629 -11.58 -36.29 -24.65
N ASP A 630 -10.94 -35.14 -24.85
CA ASP A 630 -9.52 -35.10 -25.26
C ASP A 630 -8.65 -35.00 -23.99
N ASP A 631 -8.22 -36.13 -23.43
CA ASP A 631 -7.55 -36.16 -22.12
C ASP A 631 -6.02 -36.12 -22.21
N ILE A 632 -5.35 -35.72 -21.13
CA ILE A 632 -3.89 -35.61 -21.01
C ILE A 632 -3.39 -36.41 -19.82
N TYR A 633 -2.55 -37.40 -20.08
CA TYR A 633 -1.82 -38.18 -19.09
C TYR A 633 -0.40 -37.64 -18.95
N LEU A 634 -0.04 -37.14 -17.78
CA LEU A 634 1.24 -36.51 -17.52
C LEU A 634 2.27 -37.50 -16.98
N VAL A 635 3.46 -37.45 -17.57
CA VAL A 635 4.67 -38.07 -17.01
C VAL A 635 5.68 -36.98 -16.70
N THR A 636 5.72 -36.58 -15.43
CA THR A 636 6.65 -35.55 -14.94
C THR A 636 8.00 -36.14 -14.52
N ARG A 637 8.04 -37.45 -14.21
CA ARG A 637 9.26 -38.22 -13.94
C ARG A 637 9.13 -39.65 -14.46
N PHE A 638 10.13 -40.16 -15.17
CA PHE A 638 10.12 -41.56 -15.63
C PHE A 638 10.06 -42.59 -14.50
N ALA A 639 10.59 -42.25 -13.33
CA ALA A 639 10.59 -43.14 -12.17
C ALA A 639 9.19 -43.38 -11.58
N ASP A 640 8.22 -42.56 -11.96
CA ASP A 640 6.84 -42.67 -11.50
C ASP A 640 6.05 -43.68 -12.34
N HIS A 641 6.44 -43.91 -13.60
CA HIS A 641 5.79 -44.86 -14.50
C HIS A 641 6.51 -46.21 -14.56
N THR A 642 6.28 -47.06 -13.55
CA THR A 642 6.99 -48.35 -13.42
C THR A 642 6.17 -49.56 -13.87
N THR A 643 4.88 -49.36 -14.12
CA THR A 643 3.93 -50.40 -14.56
C THR A 643 2.90 -49.82 -15.53
N ALA A 644 2.07 -50.67 -16.13
CA ALA A 644 0.93 -50.21 -16.93
C ALA A 644 -0.07 -49.48 -16.03
N GLU A 645 -0.22 -48.17 -16.23
CA GLU A 645 -1.03 -47.31 -15.36
C GLU A 645 -2.13 -46.58 -16.14
N ILE A 646 -1.94 -46.33 -17.44
CA ILE A 646 -2.92 -45.64 -18.27
C ILE A 646 -3.95 -46.65 -18.79
N THR A 647 -5.23 -46.42 -18.56
CA THR A 647 -6.31 -47.24 -19.13
C THR A 647 -7.52 -46.36 -19.38
N ASP A 648 -7.51 -45.68 -20.51
CA ASP A 648 -8.65 -44.89 -20.93
C ASP A 648 -9.83 -45.78 -21.34
N SER A 649 -10.96 -45.60 -20.68
CA SER A 649 -12.22 -46.29 -20.99
C SER A 649 -13.11 -45.53 -21.98
N GLY A 650 -12.69 -44.33 -22.37
CA GLY A 650 -13.30 -43.46 -23.38
C GLY A 650 -13.52 -44.10 -24.73
N SER A 651 -14.50 -43.57 -25.47
CA SER A 651 -14.75 -43.99 -26.86
C SER A 651 -14.82 -42.83 -27.85
N GLY A 652 -14.43 -41.61 -27.43
CA GLY A 652 -14.38 -40.44 -28.28
C GLY A 652 -13.52 -39.34 -27.67
N GLY A 653 -12.71 -38.70 -28.52
CA GLY A 653 -11.65 -37.79 -28.11
C GLY A 653 -10.33 -38.12 -28.82
N ARG A 654 -9.29 -37.33 -28.56
CA ARG A 654 -7.89 -37.68 -28.83
C ARG A 654 -7.13 -37.60 -27.52
N ASP A 655 -6.72 -38.76 -27.01
CA ASP A 655 -6.08 -38.84 -25.71
C ASP A 655 -4.56 -38.81 -25.87
N GLU A 656 -3.92 -38.03 -25.02
CA GLU A 656 -2.53 -37.64 -25.15
C GLU A 656 -1.70 -38.06 -23.94
N LEU A 657 -0.63 -38.80 -24.18
CA LEU A 657 0.46 -38.96 -23.22
C LEU A 657 1.44 -37.79 -23.37
N ARG A 658 1.55 -36.96 -22.33
CA ARG A 658 2.45 -35.80 -22.30
C ARG A 658 3.66 -36.06 -21.39
N ILE A 659 4.83 -36.18 -22.02
CA ILE A 659 6.10 -36.32 -21.32
C ILE A 659 6.64 -34.93 -20.99
N ALA A 660 6.27 -34.42 -19.81
CA ALA A 660 6.55 -33.06 -19.35
C ALA A 660 7.85 -32.91 -18.56
N THR A 661 8.66 -33.97 -18.47
CA THR A 661 9.92 -33.94 -17.72
C THR A 661 11.02 -33.17 -18.46
N THR A 662 11.90 -32.50 -17.70
CA THR A 662 13.10 -31.84 -18.24
C THR A 662 14.37 -32.68 -18.10
N ALA A 663 14.27 -33.84 -17.44
CA ALA A 663 15.39 -34.75 -17.26
C ALA A 663 15.48 -35.72 -18.45
N ALA A 664 16.69 -35.91 -18.98
CA ALA A 664 16.92 -36.94 -19.99
C ALA A 664 16.61 -38.34 -19.45
N GLY A 665 16.05 -39.21 -20.28
CA GLY A 665 15.68 -40.57 -19.90
C GLY A 665 14.78 -41.23 -20.93
N ARG A 666 14.20 -42.37 -20.56
CA ARG A 666 13.37 -43.20 -21.45
C ARG A 666 12.01 -43.46 -20.83
N PHE A 667 10.95 -43.20 -21.58
CA PHE A 667 9.62 -43.74 -21.33
C PHE A 667 9.48 -45.07 -22.07
N THR A 668 8.90 -46.08 -21.42
CA THR A 668 8.63 -47.39 -22.04
C THR A 668 7.19 -47.75 -21.73
N ALA A 669 6.39 -47.87 -22.79
CA ALA A 669 5.00 -48.28 -22.70
C ALA A 669 4.88 -49.75 -22.28
N TYR A 670 3.80 -50.07 -21.58
CA TYR A 670 3.53 -51.42 -21.10
C TYR A 670 2.33 -52.06 -21.80
N ALA A 671 2.38 -53.38 -21.96
CA ALA A 671 1.24 -54.16 -22.44
C ALA A 671 0.09 -54.06 -21.42
N GLY A 672 -0.95 -53.31 -21.76
CA GLY A 672 -2.07 -53.00 -20.86
C GLY A 672 -2.49 -51.55 -20.95
N GLU A 673 -1.60 -50.67 -21.41
CA GLU A 673 -1.95 -49.30 -21.75
C GLU A 673 -2.88 -49.27 -22.97
N ALA A 674 -3.95 -48.49 -22.86
CA ALA A 674 -5.01 -48.46 -23.84
C ALA A 674 -5.61 -47.06 -23.93
N GLY A 675 -6.11 -46.74 -25.13
CA GLY A 675 -6.83 -45.50 -25.42
C GLY A 675 -5.96 -44.30 -25.79
N LEU A 676 -4.62 -44.44 -25.87
CA LEU A 676 -3.76 -43.35 -26.32
C LEU A 676 -3.75 -43.25 -27.86
N GLU A 677 -3.96 -42.04 -28.40
CA GLU A 677 -3.78 -41.72 -29.83
C GLU A 677 -2.57 -40.85 -30.11
N ARG A 678 -2.11 -40.09 -29.09
CA ARG A 678 -1.08 -39.09 -29.27
C ARG A 678 -0.04 -39.15 -28.15
N VAL A 679 1.23 -38.97 -28.49
CA VAL A 679 2.32 -38.82 -27.53
C VAL A 679 3.10 -37.56 -27.86
N VAL A 680 3.33 -36.73 -26.85
CA VAL A 680 4.00 -35.44 -27.01
C VAL A 680 5.12 -35.32 -25.98
N ILE A 681 6.33 -35.05 -26.46
CA ILE A 681 7.45 -34.65 -25.62
C ILE A 681 7.42 -33.12 -25.51
N GLY A 682 7.02 -32.60 -24.35
CA GLY A 682 6.83 -31.17 -24.18
C GLY A 682 6.04 -30.80 -22.94
N THR A 683 6.01 -29.50 -22.63
CA THR A 683 5.33 -28.95 -21.46
C THR A 683 4.06 -28.16 -21.84
N GLY A 684 3.32 -27.67 -20.84
CA GLY A 684 2.00 -27.05 -20.99
C GLY A 684 0.89 -28.10 -21.13
N THR A 685 -0.38 -27.70 -21.07
CA THR A 685 -1.57 -28.59 -21.22
C THR A 685 -2.58 -28.07 -22.26
N ASP A 686 -2.23 -26.97 -22.95
CA ASP A 686 -2.96 -26.41 -24.09
C ASP A 686 -2.94 -27.35 -25.31
N ALA A 687 -3.79 -27.03 -26.30
CA ALA A 687 -3.86 -27.74 -27.58
C ALA A 687 -2.51 -27.76 -28.33
N VAL A 688 -1.65 -26.78 -28.06
CA VAL A 688 -0.26 -26.71 -28.54
C VAL A 688 0.67 -26.79 -27.33
N SER A 689 1.49 -27.84 -27.27
CA SER A 689 2.53 -27.99 -26.26
C SER A 689 3.75 -27.11 -26.56
N ASP A 690 4.48 -26.73 -25.51
CA ASP A 690 5.83 -26.18 -25.65
C ASP A 690 6.83 -27.33 -25.85
N ARG A 691 7.37 -27.39 -27.07
CA ARG A 691 8.32 -28.43 -27.52
C ARG A 691 9.77 -27.93 -27.57
N SER A 692 10.05 -26.75 -27.01
CA SER A 692 11.39 -26.13 -27.06
C SER A 692 12.43 -26.80 -26.16
N GLY A 693 12.02 -27.74 -25.29
CA GLY A 693 12.91 -28.46 -24.40
C GLY A 693 13.96 -29.28 -25.14
N THR A 694 15.22 -29.23 -24.70
CA THR A 694 16.36 -29.88 -25.37
C THR A 694 16.83 -31.17 -24.69
N ALA A 695 16.03 -31.72 -23.77
CA ALA A 695 16.37 -32.95 -23.06
C ALA A 695 16.21 -34.15 -24.01
N ALA A 696 17.21 -35.03 -24.03
CA ALA A 696 17.15 -36.29 -24.76
C ALA A 696 16.14 -37.24 -24.09
N ILE A 697 14.93 -37.28 -24.65
CA ILE A 697 13.83 -38.13 -24.18
C ILE A 697 13.63 -39.25 -25.19
N ASP A 698 13.86 -40.49 -24.75
CA ASP A 698 13.59 -41.68 -25.55
C ASP A 698 12.17 -42.21 -25.29
N LEU A 699 11.51 -42.68 -26.33
CA LEU A 699 10.19 -43.31 -26.29
C LEU A 699 10.27 -44.74 -26.84
N ASP A 700 9.66 -45.67 -26.13
CA ASP A 700 9.46 -47.05 -26.59
C ASP A 700 7.99 -47.42 -26.48
N LEU A 701 7.26 -47.37 -27.60
CA LEU A 701 5.84 -47.66 -27.68
C LEU A 701 5.53 -49.05 -28.27
N ALA A 702 6.54 -49.91 -28.46
CA ALA A 702 6.40 -51.19 -29.15
C ALA A 702 5.44 -52.19 -28.47
N ALA A 703 5.08 -51.94 -27.20
CA ALA A 703 4.08 -52.74 -26.48
C ALA A 703 2.63 -52.37 -26.85
N LEU A 704 2.40 -51.21 -27.47
CA LEU A 704 1.09 -50.74 -27.93
C LEU A 704 0.77 -51.33 -29.31
N ARG A 705 -0.53 -51.39 -29.66
CA ARG A 705 -0.99 -52.05 -30.90
C ARG A 705 -1.68 -51.13 -31.89
N LYS A 706 -2.16 -49.97 -31.44
CA LYS A 706 -2.87 -49.00 -32.28
C LYS A 706 -1.84 -47.94 -32.67
N GLY A 707 -1.83 -47.57 -33.94
CA GLY A 707 -0.97 -46.51 -34.46
C GLY A 707 -1.12 -45.21 -33.68
N ALA A 708 -0.01 -44.51 -33.47
CA ALA A 708 0.08 -43.32 -32.65
C ALA A 708 0.66 -42.12 -33.42
N VAL A 709 0.26 -40.92 -33.02
CA VAL A 709 0.91 -39.67 -33.44
C VAL A 709 1.93 -39.27 -32.39
N ILE A 710 3.22 -39.35 -32.72
CA ILE A 710 4.34 -39.04 -31.84
C ILE A 710 4.98 -37.72 -32.26
N ILE A 711 5.16 -36.80 -31.31
CA ILE A 711 5.74 -35.49 -31.55
C ILE A 711 6.90 -35.25 -30.57
N GLY A 712 8.12 -35.18 -31.09
CA GLY A 712 9.33 -34.92 -30.33
C GLY A 712 9.57 -33.44 -29.97
N ASN A 713 10.63 -33.23 -29.19
CA ASN A 713 11.05 -31.92 -28.68
C ASN A 713 12.28 -31.39 -29.45
N ALA A 714 13.08 -30.53 -28.82
CA ALA A 714 14.33 -30.02 -29.39
C ALA A 714 15.57 -30.81 -28.93
N GLY A 715 15.37 -31.96 -28.29
CA GLY A 715 16.42 -32.84 -27.78
C GLY A 715 16.84 -33.88 -28.81
N ILE A 716 17.85 -34.68 -28.48
CA ILE A 716 18.25 -35.84 -29.29
C ILE A 716 17.43 -37.03 -28.80
N ASN A 717 16.37 -37.39 -29.52
CA ASN A 717 15.37 -38.36 -29.11
C ASN A 717 15.54 -39.71 -29.82
N GLY A 718 15.41 -40.82 -29.10
CA GLY A 718 15.21 -42.15 -29.68
C GLY A 718 13.73 -42.57 -29.56
N MET A 719 13.01 -42.71 -30.66
CA MET A 719 11.58 -43.00 -30.67
C MET A 719 11.27 -44.29 -31.43
N ILE A 720 10.59 -45.22 -30.77
CA ILE A 720 10.08 -46.46 -31.35
C ILE A 720 8.55 -46.39 -31.32
N GLY A 721 7.95 -46.53 -32.51
CA GLY A 721 6.52 -46.60 -32.74
C GLY A 721 5.87 -47.86 -32.20
N THR A 722 4.61 -48.04 -32.55
CA THR A 722 3.76 -49.16 -32.19
C THR A 722 3.88 -50.28 -33.23
N ALA A 723 2.92 -51.20 -33.27
CA ALA A 723 2.82 -52.24 -34.31
C ALA A 723 1.73 -51.95 -35.36
N GLY A 724 1.23 -50.71 -35.41
CA GLY A 724 0.31 -50.25 -36.44
C GLY A 724 0.72 -48.88 -36.97
N ASP A 725 0.03 -48.40 -38.01
CA ASP A 725 0.39 -47.21 -38.78
C ASP A 725 0.63 -45.95 -37.92
N ASP A 726 1.89 -45.58 -37.74
CA ASP A 726 2.31 -44.46 -36.90
C ASP A 726 2.62 -43.19 -37.71
N LEU A 727 2.50 -42.03 -37.05
CA LEU A 727 3.04 -40.76 -37.53
C LEU A 727 4.05 -40.24 -36.51
N ILE A 728 5.33 -40.22 -36.86
CA ILE A 728 6.43 -39.87 -35.93
C ILE A 728 7.16 -38.63 -36.44
N GLY A 729 7.21 -37.58 -35.63
CA GLY A 729 8.03 -36.39 -35.85
C GLY A 729 9.17 -36.28 -34.84
N GLY A 730 10.42 -36.21 -35.32
CA GLY A 730 11.66 -36.02 -34.56
C GLY A 730 11.69 -34.72 -33.77
N GLY A 731 11.43 -33.61 -34.46
CA GLY A 731 11.51 -32.27 -33.88
C GLY A 731 12.81 -31.58 -34.26
N LEU A 732 13.43 -30.89 -33.31
CA LEU A 732 14.81 -30.44 -33.49
C LEU A 732 15.73 -31.42 -32.79
N GLY A 733 16.88 -31.75 -33.37
CA GLY A 733 17.78 -32.71 -32.76
C GLY A 733 18.23 -33.75 -33.77
N SER A 734 19.22 -34.56 -33.42
CA SER A 734 19.68 -35.65 -34.30
C SER A 734 19.06 -36.95 -33.84
N ASP A 735 17.85 -37.21 -34.31
CA ASP A 735 16.95 -38.19 -33.73
C ASP A 735 17.12 -39.58 -34.33
N THR A 736 16.62 -40.60 -33.62
CA THR A 736 16.54 -41.97 -34.12
C THR A 736 15.10 -42.44 -34.05
N LEU A 737 14.46 -42.61 -35.20
CA LEU A 737 13.04 -42.93 -35.34
C LEU A 737 12.87 -44.34 -35.93
N SER A 738 11.96 -45.14 -35.37
CA SER A 738 11.60 -46.47 -35.89
C SER A 738 10.08 -46.64 -35.91
N GLY A 739 9.48 -46.90 -37.07
CA GLY A 739 8.05 -47.19 -37.22
C GLY A 739 7.67 -48.56 -36.66
N SER A 740 8.49 -49.58 -36.97
CA SER A 740 8.36 -50.98 -36.55
C SER A 740 7.49 -51.82 -37.47
N ASP A 741 6.23 -52.08 -37.16
CA ASP A 741 5.28 -52.77 -38.05
C ASP A 741 4.14 -51.78 -38.34
N GLY A 742 3.66 -51.69 -39.58
CA GLY A 742 2.62 -50.72 -39.95
C GLY A 742 2.99 -50.00 -41.23
N ALA A 743 2.05 -49.27 -41.84
CA ALA A 743 2.37 -48.30 -42.88
C ALA A 743 2.69 -46.97 -42.20
N ASP A 744 3.97 -46.75 -41.90
CA ASP A 744 4.38 -45.68 -41.00
C ASP A 744 4.81 -44.43 -41.76
N THR A 745 4.66 -43.27 -41.14
CA THR A 745 5.14 -41.99 -41.65
C THR A 745 6.12 -41.37 -40.67
N LEU A 746 7.38 -41.24 -41.08
CA LEU A 746 8.48 -40.74 -40.25
C LEU A 746 9.04 -39.42 -40.81
N PHE A 747 9.09 -38.41 -39.95
CA PHE A 747 9.65 -37.09 -40.21
C PHE A 747 10.82 -36.83 -39.27
N GLY A 748 12.04 -36.69 -39.79
CA GLY A 748 13.21 -36.28 -38.98
C GLY A 748 13.09 -34.83 -38.51
N GLU A 749 12.54 -33.97 -39.38
CA GLU A 749 12.45 -32.52 -39.19
C GLU A 749 13.82 -31.83 -39.25
N ILE A 750 14.45 -31.42 -38.15
CA ILE A 750 15.73 -30.68 -38.19
C ILE A 750 16.81 -31.44 -37.43
N GLY A 751 17.86 -31.88 -38.14
CA GLY A 751 19.09 -32.36 -37.52
C GLY A 751 19.89 -33.33 -38.36
N ARG A 752 20.22 -34.50 -37.82
CA ARG A 752 20.94 -35.55 -38.56
C ARG A 752 20.36 -36.87 -38.09
N ASP A 753 19.31 -37.25 -38.77
CA ASP A 753 18.36 -38.20 -38.24
C ASP A 753 18.60 -39.59 -38.80
N VAL A 754 18.18 -40.60 -38.04
CA VAL A 754 18.21 -42.00 -38.44
C VAL A 754 16.78 -42.50 -38.43
N LEU A 755 16.20 -42.69 -39.61
CA LEU A 755 14.82 -43.14 -39.78
C LEU A 755 14.82 -44.60 -40.27
N ASN A 756 13.99 -45.43 -39.64
CA ASN A 756 13.76 -46.82 -40.02
C ASN A 756 12.26 -47.11 -40.09
N GLY A 757 11.71 -47.33 -41.29
CA GLY A 757 10.28 -47.64 -41.48
C GLY A 757 9.92 -48.94 -40.77
N GLY A 758 10.54 -50.04 -41.20
CA GLY A 758 10.38 -51.35 -40.56
C GLY A 758 9.65 -52.30 -41.49
N ASN A 759 8.47 -52.79 -41.11
CA ASN A 759 7.66 -53.67 -41.94
C ASN A 759 6.38 -52.94 -42.35
N GLY A 760 6.21 -52.69 -43.65
CA GLY A 760 4.97 -52.15 -44.19
C GLY A 760 5.22 -51.26 -45.39
N ALA A 761 4.37 -50.27 -45.60
CA ALA A 761 4.53 -49.35 -46.72
C ALA A 761 4.82 -47.97 -46.15
N ASP A 762 6.09 -47.66 -45.97
CA ASP A 762 6.50 -46.57 -45.11
C ASP A 762 6.83 -45.30 -45.91
N LEU A 763 6.57 -44.13 -45.35
CA LEU A 763 6.97 -42.82 -45.87
C LEU A 763 8.04 -42.23 -44.96
N LEU A 764 9.24 -42.03 -45.47
CA LEU A 764 10.37 -41.46 -44.72
C LEU A 764 10.79 -40.13 -45.34
N TYR A 765 10.78 -39.06 -44.55
CA TYR A 765 11.32 -37.74 -44.91
C TYR A 765 12.30 -37.28 -43.83
N GLY A 766 13.59 -37.18 -44.20
CA GLY A 766 14.66 -36.75 -43.29
C GLY A 766 14.45 -35.29 -42.83
N GLY A 767 14.31 -34.38 -43.79
CA GLY A 767 14.13 -32.95 -43.51
C GLY A 767 15.46 -32.22 -43.62
N GLU A 768 15.74 -31.32 -42.67
CA GLU A 768 17.02 -30.59 -42.65
C GLU A 768 18.15 -31.44 -42.08
N GLY A 769 19.06 -31.87 -42.96
CA GLY A 769 20.41 -32.27 -42.59
C GLY A 769 20.92 -33.52 -43.32
N ALA A 770 21.78 -34.30 -42.68
CA ALA A 770 22.42 -35.41 -43.39
C ALA A 770 21.91 -36.72 -42.81
N ASP A 771 20.79 -37.17 -43.34
CA ASP A 771 19.99 -38.20 -42.69
C ASP A 771 20.27 -39.60 -43.25
N ARG A 772 19.90 -40.61 -42.47
CA ARG A 772 20.05 -42.02 -42.83
C ARG A 772 18.67 -42.66 -42.83
N LEU A 773 18.18 -43.00 -44.02
CA LEU A 773 16.83 -43.53 -44.24
C LEU A 773 16.90 -45.02 -44.58
N THR A 774 16.12 -45.83 -43.88
CA THR A 774 16.01 -47.29 -44.07
C THR A 774 14.53 -47.64 -44.16
N GLY A 775 14.07 -48.15 -45.30
CA GLY A 775 12.64 -48.46 -45.49
C GLY A 775 12.26 -49.74 -44.77
N GLY A 776 13.10 -50.76 -44.89
CA GLY A 776 12.89 -52.07 -44.31
C GLY A 776 12.24 -53.02 -45.31
N THR A 777 11.09 -53.60 -44.97
CA THR A 777 10.37 -54.53 -45.82
C THR A 777 9.02 -53.98 -46.24
N GLY A 778 8.72 -54.10 -47.53
CA GLY A 778 7.43 -53.72 -48.09
C GLY A 778 7.63 -52.69 -49.20
N VAL A 779 6.72 -51.72 -49.35
CA VAL A 779 6.77 -50.76 -50.46
C VAL A 779 6.97 -49.37 -49.90
N ASP A 780 8.24 -48.95 -49.87
CA ASP A 780 8.62 -47.76 -49.12
C ASP A 780 8.78 -46.54 -50.03
N THR A 781 8.48 -45.37 -49.49
CA THR A 781 8.62 -44.08 -50.16
C THR A 781 9.64 -43.23 -49.38
N PHE A 782 10.75 -42.94 -50.03
CA PHE A 782 11.78 -42.04 -49.51
C PHE A 782 11.58 -40.66 -50.12
N ALA A 783 11.13 -39.71 -49.31
CA ALA A 783 11.03 -38.31 -49.72
C ALA A 783 12.39 -37.62 -49.52
N ILE A 784 12.84 -36.91 -50.54
CA ILE A 784 14.01 -36.03 -50.50
C ILE A 784 13.62 -34.69 -51.13
N GLY A 785 13.93 -33.58 -50.47
CA GLY A 785 13.78 -32.27 -51.08
C GLY A 785 15.11 -31.78 -51.63
N THR A 786 15.10 -30.50 -52.03
CA THR A 786 16.16 -29.90 -52.86
C THR A 786 16.60 -28.53 -52.39
N ASP A 787 16.15 -28.14 -51.20
CA ASP A 787 16.64 -26.93 -50.56
C ASP A 787 18.12 -27.12 -50.19
N PRO A 788 19.02 -26.16 -50.48
CA PRO A 788 20.41 -26.20 -50.04
C PRO A 788 20.62 -26.39 -48.52
N TYR A 789 19.61 -26.14 -47.69
CA TYR A 789 19.64 -26.36 -46.24
C TYR A 789 19.24 -27.78 -45.81
N GLU A 790 18.64 -28.59 -46.70
CA GLU A 790 18.20 -29.95 -46.38
C GLU A 790 19.34 -30.96 -46.22
N GLY A 791 20.60 -30.59 -46.52
CA GLY A 791 21.73 -31.51 -46.49
C GLY A 791 21.61 -32.65 -47.51
N ILE A 792 22.28 -33.78 -47.29
CA ILE A 792 22.33 -34.89 -48.28
C ILE A 792 22.07 -36.21 -47.58
N ASP A 793 20.94 -36.81 -47.91
CA ASP A 793 20.47 -38.04 -47.28
C ASP A 793 21.11 -39.29 -47.87
N THR A 794 21.17 -40.32 -47.03
CA THR A 794 21.62 -41.66 -47.38
C THR A 794 20.49 -42.67 -47.23
N ILE A 795 20.01 -43.21 -48.36
CA ILE A 795 19.03 -44.29 -48.41
C ILE A 795 19.76 -45.63 -48.44
N THR A 796 19.43 -46.53 -47.52
CA THR A 796 20.36 -47.60 -47.15
C THR A 796 19.99 -48.98 -47.66
N ASP A 797 18.74 -49.19 -48.06
CA ASP A 797 18.19 -50.50 -48.43
C ASP A 797 17.24 -50.48 -49.65
N PHE A 798 17.19 -49.38 -50.39
CA PHE A 798 16.33 -49.21 -51.57
C PHE A 798 16.28 -50.41 -52.53
N VAL A 799 15.07 -50.87 -52.83
CA VAL A 799 14.73 -51.99 -53.71
C VAL A 799 13.99 -51.50 -54.96
N SER A 800 14.70 -51.39 -56.08
CA SER A 800 14.11 -51.01 -57.39
C SER A 800 12.91 -51.86 -57.80
N GLY A 801 11.89 -51.20 -58.35
CA GLY A 801 10.62 -51.81 -58.75
C GLY A 801 9.64 -52.04 -57.60
N THR A 802 10.11 -51.96 -56.36
CA THR A 802 9.29 -52.00 -55.15
C THR A 802 9.18 -50.58 -54.60
N ASP A 803 10.28 -50.00 -54.15
CA ASP A 803 10.31 -48.72 -53.46
C ASP A 803 10.18 -47.53 -54.42
N LYS A 804 9.89 -46.37 -53.84
CA LYS A 804 9.76 -45.08 -54.51
C LYS A 804 10.69 -44.05 -53.92
N LEU A 805 11.35 -43.31 -54.80
CA LEU A 805 12.06 -42.09 -54.46
C LEU A 805 11.18 -40.91 -54.84
N LEU A 806 10.70 -40.17 -53.85
CA LEU A 806 9.89 -38.98 -54.05
C LEU A 806 10.79 -37.75 -54.00
N VAL A 807 10.99 -37.10 -55.14
CA VAL A 807 11.85 -35.92 -55.24
C VAL A 807 11.00 -34.67 -55.27
N ILE A 808 11.18 -33.82 -54.25
CA ILE A 808 10.47 -32.56 -54.07
C ILE A 808 11.33 -31.43 -54.67
N ASN A 809 11.27 -31.27 -55.99
CA ASN A 809 11.99 -30.23 -56.72
C ASN A 809 11.14 -29.62 -57.84
N PRO A 810 10.77 -28.33 -57.75
CA PRO A 810 9.95 -27.67 -58.78
C PRO A 810 10.68 -27.52 -60.13
N TYR A 811 12.01 -27.64 -60.16
CA TYR A 811 12.83 -27.43 -61.35
C TYR A 811 13.10 -28.71 -62.17
N LEU A 812 12.60 -29.88 -61.72
CA LEU A 812 12.84 -31.18 -62.37
C LEU A 812 11.69 -31.67 -63.28
N SER A 813 10.71 -30.84 -63.62
CA SER A 813 9.55 -31.24 -64.45
C SER A 813 9.91 -31.92 -65.79
N GLY A 814 11.10 -31.67 -66.34
CA GLY A 814 11.63 -32.30 -67.55
C GLY A 814 12.07 -33.77 -67.40
N LEU A 815 12.29 -34.26 -66.18
CA LEU A 815 12.66 -35.67 -65.90
C LEU A 815 11.58 -36.67 -66.37
N LEU A 816 10.32 -36.21 -66.48
CA LEU A 816 9.18 -36.99 -66.96
C LEU A 816 9.23 -37.25 -68.49
N LEU A 817 10.16 -36.62 -69.21
CA LEU A 817 10.41 -36.87 -70.62
C LEU A 817 11.32 -38.11 -70.80
N ALA A 818 11.10 -38.85 -71.88
CA ALA A 818 11.93 -40.01 -72.20
C ALA A 818 13.39 -39.58 -72.43
N GLY A 819 14.30 -40.04 -71.58
CA GLY A 819 15.72 -39.64 -71.59
C GLY A 819 16.17 -38.87 -70.33
N GLY A 820 15.21 -38.37 -69.54
CA GLY A 820 15.45 -37.56 -68.32
C GLY A 820 16.41 -38.16 -67.27
N PHE A 821 16.44 -39.49 -67.18
CA PHE A 821 17.21 -40.23 -66.18
C PHE A 821 18.28 -41.10 -66.82
N ARG A 822 19.52 -41.00 -66.33
CA ARG A 822 20.67 -41.75 -66.82
C ARG A 822 21.44 -42.44 -65.69
N ASN A 823 21.86 -43.68 -65.95
CA ASN A 823 22.91 -44.34 -65.18
C ASN A 823 24.30 -43.96 -65.71
N GLY A 824 25.15 -43.37 -64.87
CA GLY A 824 26.48 -42.88 -65.24
C GLY A 824 27.10 -41.96 -64.20
N THR A 825 28.28 -41.43 -64.47
CA THR A 825 28.99 -40.51 -63.55
C THR A 825 28.78 -39.03 -63.85
N TYR A 826 28.26 -38.69 -65.03
CA TYR A 826 27.94 -37.32 -65.44
C TYR A 826 26.93 -37.31 -66.62
N ALA A 827 26.27 -36.19 -66.87
CA ALA A 827 25.34 -35.96 -67.97
C ALA A 827 26.10 -35.91 -69.30
N GLN A 828 25.52 -36.41 -70.39
CA GLN A 828 26.14 -36.40 -71.72
C GLN A 828 25.41 -35.53 -72.73
N ASP A 829 24.13 -35.23 -72.52
CA ASP A 829 23.31 -34.37 -73.35
C ASP A 829 22.20 -33.70 -72.54
N GLN A 830 21.60 -32.64 -73.13
CA GLN A 830 20.65 -31.74 -72.48
C GLN A 830 19.39 -32.43 -71.90
N ASP A 831 19.14 -33.68 -72.26
CA ASP A 831 18.00 -34.44 -71.74
C ASP A 831 18.36 -35.17 -70.43
N ASP A 832 19.64 -35.34 -70.07
CA ASP A 832 20.12 -36.05 -68.89
C ASP A 832 20.03 -35.21 -67.58
N LEU A 833 18.82 -34.96 -67.08
CA LEU A 833 18.58 -34.10 -65.91
C LEU A 833 18.89 -34.78 -64.56
N ALA A 834 18.71 -36.09 -64.46
CA ALA A 834 19.06 -36.88 -63.26
C ALA A 834 20.08 -37.97 -63.60
N VAL A 835 21.22 -37.97 -62.91
CA VAL A 835 22.36 -38.87 -63.18
C VAL A 835 22.68 -39.70 -61.95
N TYR A 836 22.63 -41.03 -62.06
CA TYR A 836 22.93 -41.95 -60.98
C TYR A 836 24.22 -42.75 -61.22
N ASP A 837 25.23 -42.54 -60.36
CA ASP A 837 26.45 -43.35 -60.35
C ASP A 837 26.28 -44.54 -59.42
N ARG A 838 25.88 -45.67 -59.99
CA ARG A 838 25.72 -46.93 -59.26
C ARG A 838 26.95 -47.38 -58.48
N SER A 839 28.17 -47.07 -58.95
CA SER A 839 29.39 -47.56 -58.30
C SER A 839 29.69 -46.84 -56.99
N SER A 840 29.33 -45.56 -56.92
CA SER A 840 29.44 -44.75 -55.70
C SER A 840 28.12 -44.60 -54.93
N GLY A 841 26.99 -44.96 -55.55
CA GLY A 841 25.64 -44.79 -55.02
C GLY A 841 25.13 -43.35 -55.08
N ARG A 842 25.77 -42.45 -55.83
CA ARG A 842 25.45 -41.01 -55.80
C ARG A 842 24.45 -40.63 -56.89
N LEU A 843 23.34 -39.99 -56.52
CA LEU A 843 22.35 -39.42 -57.41
C LEU A 843 22.56 -37.91 -57.52
N TYR A 844 22.72 -37.40 -58.74
CA TYR A 844 22.92 -35.99 -59.03
C TYR A 844 21.78 -35.43 -59.87
N VAL A 845 21.54 -34.14 -59.71
CA VAL A 845 20.74 -33.31 -60.62
C VAL A 845 21.68 -32.43 -61.43
N ASP A 846 21.46 -32.38 -62.74
CA ASP A 846 22.21 -31.53 -63.67
C ASP A 846 21.25 -30.59 -64.40
N TYR A 847 21.25 -29.30 -64.00
CA TYR A 847 20.32 -28.32 -64.52
C TYR A 847 20.65 -27.83 -65.95
N ASP A 848 21.89 -28.00 -66.41
CA ASP A 848 22.30 -27.61 -67.78
C ASP A 848 22.45 -28.80 -68.73
N GLY A 849 22.44 -30.02 -68.17
CA GLY A 849 22.46 -31.29 -68.87
C GLY A 849 23.75 -31.53 -69.66
N ASN A 850 24.87 -30.85 -69.40
CA ASN A 850 26.07 -31.00 -70.22
C ASN A 850 27.36 -31.20 -69.43
N GLY A 851 27.75 -32.46 -69.27
CA GLY A 851 29.06 -32.84 -68.72
C GLY A 851 29.09 -32.80 -67.19
N PRO A 852 30.29 -32.82 -66.58
CA PRO A 852 30.43 -32.95 -65.13
C PRO A 852 30.35 -31.62 -64.36
N GLN A 853 30.30 -30.47 -65.03
CA GLN A 853 30.19 -29.16 -64.37
C GLN A 853 28.70 -28.83 -64.19
N GLY A 854 28.32 -28.32 -63.02
CA GLY A 854 26.92 -27.93 -62.74
C GLY A 854 26.08 -29.01 -62.03
N GLN A 855 26.63 -30.22 -61.83
CA GLN A 855 25.93 -31.28 -61.11
C GLN A 855 25.85 -31.02 -59.61
N VAL A 856 24.64 -31.14 -59.06
CA VAL A 856 24.35 -31.01 -57.63
C VAL A 856 24.00 -32.39 -57.10
N LEU A 857 24.68 -32.83 -56.04
CA LEU A 857 24.35 -34.09 -55.37
C LEU A 857 22.97 -33.95 -54.72
N LEU A 858 22.12 -34.95 -54.92
CA LEU A 858 20.73 -34.96 -54.44
C LEU A 858 20.56 -35.96 -53.29
N ALA A 859 21.04 -37.18 -53.46
CA ALA A 859 20.98 -38.22 -52.45
C ALA A 859 22.10 -39.26 -52.65
N MET A 860 22.36 -40.02 -51.61
CA MET A 860 23.24 -41.18 -51.63
C MET A 860 22.43 -42.46 -51.38
N PHE A 861 22.84 -43.52 -52.06
CA PHE A 861 22.32 -44.87 -51.91
C PHE A 861 23.46 -45.80 -51.52
N THR A 862 23.15 -46.97 -50.96
CA THR A 862 24.14 -48.03 -50.79
C THR A 862 24.82 -48.36 -52.14
N PRO A 863 26.16 -48.37 -52.22
CA PRO A 863 26.86 -48.65 -53.47
C PRO A 863 26.43 -49.97 -54.11
N GLY A 864 26.08 -49.93 -55.39
CA GLY A 864 25.58 -51.07 -56.15
C GLY A 864 24.06 -51.19 -56.23
N THR A 865 23.29 -50.34 -55.54
CA THR A 865 21.82 -50.26 -55.65
C THR A 865 21.37 -50.09 -57.10
N ASN A 866 20.27 -50.75 -57.47
CA ASN A 866 19.59 -50.50 -58.74
C ASN A 866 18.65 -49.31 -58.53
N LEU A 867 18.71 -48.30 -59.39
CA LEU A 867 17.72 -47.22 -59.45
C LEU A 867 17.28 -47.07 -60.91
N ALA A 868 15.98 -47.06 -61.16
CA ALA A 868 15.39 -46.85 -62.47
C ALA A 868 14.50 -45.60 -62.49
N ALA A 869 14.29 -45.04 -63.68
CA ALA A 869 13.41 -43.89 -63.88
C ALA A 869 11.97 -44.14 -63.37
N SER A 870 11.49 -45.39 -63.42
CA SER A 870 10.18 -45.81 -62.91
C SER A 870 10.06 -45.82 -61.38
N ASP A 871 11.18 -45.73 -60.69
CA ASP A 871 11.25 -45.71 -59.23
C ASP A 871 11.22 -44.27 -58.69
N ILE A 872 11.44 -43.27 -59.55
CA ILE A 872 11.48 -41.86 -59.17
C ILE A 872 10.12 -41.22 -59.47
N GLN A 873 9.57 -40.54 -58.48
CA GLN A 873 8.38 -39.71 -58.58
C GLN A 873 8.75 -38.25 -58.32
N LEU A 874 8.05 -37.35 -59.00
CA LEU A 874 8.24 -35.91 -58.84
C LEU A 874 6.96 -35.26 -58.37
N ILE A 875 7.09 -34.36 -57.41
CA ILE A 875 6.02 -33.46 -57.00
C ILE A 875 6.43 -32.03 -57.34
N ASP A 876 5.61 -31.36 -58.15
CA ASP A 876 5.74 -29.94 -58.48
C ASP A 876 4.95 -29.12 -57.45
N THR A 877 5.64 -28.64 -56.41
CA THR A 877 4.98 -27.89 -55.34
C THR A 877 5.79 -26.65 -54.98
N GLY A 878 5.54 -25.55 -55.69
CA GLY A 878 5.81 -24.20 -55.17
C GLY A 878 5.08 -23.85 -53.85
N ALA A 879 4.33 -24.80 -53.26
CA ALA A 879 3.54 -24.67 -52.05
C ALA A 879 4.00 -25.57 -50.87
N PHE A 880 4.92 -26.53 -51.05
CA PHE A 880 5.35 -27.47 -49.99
C PHE A 880 6.29 -26.83 -48.96
N GLN A 881 7.10 -25.87 -49.42
CA GLN A 881 8.12 -25.17 -48.62
C GLN A 881 7.57 -24.10 -47.66
N SER A 882 6.26 -23.81 -47.68
CA SER A 882 5.65 -22.74 -46.86
C SER A 882 4.65 -23.25 -45.82
N GLN A 883 4.63 -24.55 -45.52
CA GLN A 883 3.61 -25.21 -44.69
C GLN A 883 4.24 -25.81 -43.42
N THR A 884 3.42 -26.09 -42.41
CA THR A 884 3.83 -26.79 -41.17
C THR A 884 4.09 -28.28 -41.42
N SER A 885 4.81 -28.98 -40.54
CA SER A 885 5.13 -30.41 -40.73
C SER A 885 3.90 -31.31 -40.89
N ALA A 886 2.81 -31.04 -40.17
CA ALA A 886 1.52 -31.73 -40.37
C ALA A 886 0.89 -31.47 -41.75
N ALA A 887 1.02 -30.25 -42.28
CA ALA A 887 0.50 -29.89 -43.60
C ALA A 887 1.44 -30.37 -44.75
N GLN A 888 2.72 -30.56 -44.46
CA GLN A 888 3.66 -31.26 -45.35
C GLN A 888 3.34 -32.76 -45.40
N ALA A 889 3.01 -33.37 -44.25
CA ALA A 889 2.55 -34.75 -44.18
C ALA A 889 1.27 -35.00 -45.00
N GLU A 890 0.25 -34.14 -44.86
CA GLU A 890 -0.97 -34.20 -45.68
C GLU A 890 -0.73 -33.95 -47.18
N LEU A 891 0.35 -33.28 -47.57
CA LEU A 891 0.70 -33.06 -48.98
C LEU A 891 1.53 -34.20 -49.58
N LEU A 892 2.22 -34.98 -48.73
CA LEU A 892 2.99 -36.17 -49.10
C LEU A 892 2.12 -37.44 -49.17
N LEU A 893 1.08 -37.52 -48.34
CA LEU A 893 0.01 -38.53 -48.36
C LEU A 893 -0.95 -38.30 -49.55
#